data_AF-A0A6N8WNE8-F1
#
_entry.id   AF-A0A6N8WNE8-F1
#
_cell.length_a   1.000
_cell.length_b   1.000
_cell.length_c   1.000
_cell.angle_alpha   90.00
_cell.angle_beta   90.00
_cell.angle_gamma   90.00
#
_symmetry.space_group_name_H-M   'P 1'
#
loop_
_entity.id
_entity.type
_entity.pdbx_description
1 polymer ?
#
loop_
_entity_poly.entity_id
_entity_poly.type
_entity_poly.pdbx_seq_one_letter_code
_entity_poly.pdbx_strand_id
1 'polypeptide(L)'
;MPDDPIHSPADALAQLSVKEAVRRSIITISPGRVTYSLAREKTYNWEAPEEWVRAVTVAWLIVEKGYPASRLRLEVTVPRRTPSDFADIVVYDDDACRVPYLVVENKACGRNARDRDQGIEQAFGNANSLRAPLTLYDEGELSALFDVKNHPSTERVTNRLGNRDKLPREYGNVPAYSYLAGEANDITVLDPSRLEARIRRAHSLIWAGGRRDPLTAFDEWSKLLFAKVIDERTTQTGQPRRFQIGTNETTATVATRVHSLFAQACQSDPTIFPSGTRIGLSDAKVLDVVRTLQEVAFTRTDVDSIGQAFEQFFGSIFRGGLGQYFTMRQLARFAVAMLDLRHEDFVLDPTSGSGGFLLECLLQVWHRIDSSFAGQSPTQVHRIKYDFAMNQVYGVEIHEILARICKINLLLHHDGHTNIEADRSILDTAFSNSRLNPPRSQFSVVLGNPPFGTKIVEGDEEQLGQNRLDTFRVAAGMRKVDSEHVIVERSIDLLEPGGRLGLILPDGLLNNSGTQSNCPRTRTFIASQGLITAIISFPDHAFRKSGAQNKTSILFFKKFSVAQKRAFDRAYSGLVDTGTDPHAAVGIAIRAADIRYRTFLGEALRVGYTPAGAMCSANELYRTDEKGALAFRQTGTILGEWGRFRASPDSYGGHRQPDCTAPLFDELWEAHTSHRLDPKYHLFKLEAGRQVPAGWVRDRLGNVLERREEPADFSVDPDRLFTVMTIGQSGDIRAREAGKGRNPPEWRASYFAASPGMWYAARAGDVVFSSIDLWKGCIAVVPEEFDGALATKEFPIYSVRDDRLSPAFLQILLRSRYYQRAFRAITTGHSNRRRTQVPDFEDLEIVFPVDRGEQSRLIADIIDARGQQRHSETTLRTSLLRFNDMIDGRGEEELPAVDTSTDEID
;
A
#
# COMPACT_ATOMS: atom_id res chain seq x y z
N MET A 1 -36.56 -3.11 9.99
CA MET A 1 -35.64 -3.43 11.11
C MET A 1 -35.06 -4.78 10.79
N PRO A 2 -33.73 -5.01 10.76
CA PRO A 2 -33.24 -6.37 10.78
C PRO A 2 -33.67 -7.00 12.11
N ASP A 3 -34.16 -8.23 12.06
CA ASP A 3 -34.57 -8.96 13.27
C ASP A 3 -33.34 -9.14 14.17
N ASP A 4 -33.32 -8.48 15.33
CA ASP A 4 -32.30 -8.72 16.35
C ASP A 4 -32.23 -10.24 16.69
N PRO A 5 -31.03 -10.79 16.95
CA PRO A 5 -30.85 -12.18 17.31
C PRO A 5 -31.80 -12.63 18.43
N ILE A 6 -32.53 -13.74 18.22
CA ILE A 6 -33.45 -14.27 19.22
C ILE A 6 -32.69 -15.26 20.11
N HIS A 7 -31.85 -14.74 21.01
CA HIS A 7 -31.04 -15.54 21.93
C HIS A 7 -31.64 -15.66 23.33
N SER A 8 -32.68 -14.89 23.63
CA SER A 8 -33.36 -14.88 24.91
C SER A 8 -34.87 -14.65 24.77
N PRO A 9 -35.66 -14.98 25.82
CA PRO A 9 -37.09 -14.64 25.84
C PRO A 9 -37.35 -13.13 25.74
N ALA A 10 -36.42 -12.31 26.23
CA ALA A 10 -36.52 -10.85 26.18
C ALA A 10 -36.39 -10.33 24.74
N ASP A 11 -35.52 -10.95 23.93
CA ASP A 11 -35.33 -10.58 22.51
C ASP A 11 -36.61 -10.85 21.71
N ALA A 12 -37.24 -12.02 21.92
CA ALA A 12 -38.52 -12.34 21.29
C ALA A 12 -39.63 -11.35 21.69
N LEU A 13 -39.70 -10.96 22.96
CA LEU A 13 -40.65 -9.97 23.46
C LEU A 13 -40.36 -8.55 22.97
N ALA A 14 -39.12 -8.25 22.58
CA ALA A 14 -38.75 -6.94 22.06
C ALA A 14 -39.29 -6.72 20.64
N GLN A 15 -39.52 -7.80 19.87
CA GLN A 15 -40.00 -7.75 18.49
C GLN A 15 -41.37 -7.07 18.38
N LEU A 16 -41.49 -6.15 17.42
CA LEU A 16 -42.69 -5.34 17.21
C LEU A 16 -43.91 -6.20 16.87
N SER A 17 -43.73 -7.23 16.03
CA SER A 17 -44.79 -8.17 15.67
C SER A 17 -45.28 -8.96 16.88
N VAL A 18 -44.39 -9.42 17.75
CA VAL A 18 -44.76 -10.14 18.99
C VAL A 18 -45.52 -9.22 19.95
N LYS A 19 -45.06 -8.00 20.16
CA LYS A 19 -45.79 -7.00 20.97
C LYS A 19 -47.21 -6.76 20.47
N GLU A 20 -47.36 -6.65 19.15
CA GLU A 20 -48.66 -6.46 18.51
C GLU A 20 -49.53 -7.72 18.59
N ALA A 21 -48.96 -8.92 18.44
CA ALA A 21 -49.68 -10.18 18.62
C ALA A 21 -50.16 -10.37 20.06
N VAL A 22 -49.37 -9.94 21.06
CA VAL A 22 -49.78 -9.90 22.47
C VAL A 22 -50.90 -8.89 22.70
N ARG A 23 -50.80 -7.68 22.10
CA ARG A 23 -51.85 -6.65 22.19
C ARG A 23 -53.18 -7.14 21.60
N ARG A 24 -53.14 -7.95 20.53
CA ARG A 24 -54.31 -8.57 19.88
C ARG A 24 -54.79 -9.85 20.57
N SER A 25 -54.17 -10.25 21.68
CA SER A 25 -54.47 -11.51 22.40
C SER A 25 -54.33 -12.77 21.53
N ILE A 26 -53.47 -12.72 20.50
CA ILE A 26 -53.11 -13.87 19.67
C ILE A 26 -52.07 -14.73 20.40
N ILE A 27 -51.15 -14.07 21.10
CA ILE A 27 -50.13 -14.69 21.95
C ILE A 27 -50.32 -14.17 23.36
N THR A 28 -50.40 -15.05 24.35
CA THR A 28 -50.44 -14.69 25.77
C THR A 28 -49.22 -15.29 26.47
N ILE A 29 -48.40 -14.45 27.10
CA ILE A 29 -47.21 -14.89 27.83
C ILE A 29 -47.48 -14.77 29.32
N SER A 30 -47.28 -15.88 30.02
CA SER A 30 -47.40 -16.02 31.48
C SER A 30 -46.13 -16.67 32.03
N PRO A 31 -45.87 -16.65 33.34
CA PRO A 31 -44.62 -17.18 33.91
C PRO A 31 -44.36 -18.63 33.44
N GLY A 32 -43.28 -18.83 32.69
CA GLY A 32 -42.85 -20.13 32.14
C GLY A 32 -43.73 -20.69 31.01
N ARG A 33 -44.77 -20.00 30.55
CA ARG A 33 -45.71 -20.52 29.54
C ARG A 33 -46.11 -19.48 28.49
N VAL A 34 -46.20 -19.94 27.25
CA VAL A 34 -46.78 -19.19 26.13
C VAL A 34 -48.03 -19.89 25.62
N THR A 35 -49.11 -19.15 25.43
CA THR A 35 -50.38 -19.63 24.90
C THR A 35 -50.69 -18.95 23.58
N TYR A 36 -51.02 -19.75 22.56
CA TYR A 36 -51.37 -19.29 21.22
C TYR A 36 -52.86 -19.46 20.98
N SER A 37 -53.58 -18.35 20.78
CA SER A 37 -55.00 -18.33 20.45
C SER A 37 -55.18 -18.29 18.92
N LEU A 38 -54.92 -19.44 18.30
CA LEU A 38 -55.03 -19.66 16.84
C LEU A 38 -56.31 -20.46 16.51
N ALA A 39 -56.31 -21.23 15.40
CA ALA A 39 -57.42 -22.13 15.05
C ALA A 39 -57.73 -23.14 16.18
N ARG A 40 -56.74 -23.46 17.01
CA ARG A 40 -56.87 -24.18 18.27
C ARG A 40 -55.96 -23.55 19.30
N GLU A 41 -56.45 -23.41 20.51
CA GLU A 41 -55.62 -22.96 21.62
C GLU A 41 -54.60 -24.03 21.99
N LYS A 42 -53.33 -23.62 22.10
CA LYS A 42 -52.21 -24.48 22.50
C LYS A 42 -51.31 -23.71 23.46
N THR A 43 -50.76 -24.40 24.45
CA THR A 43 -49.84 -23.81 25.44
C THR A 43 -48.55 -24.62 25.50
N TYR A 44 -47.41 -23.92 25.55
CA TYR A 44 -46.06 -24.52 25.52
C TYR A 44 -45.16 -23.92 26.59
N ASN A 45 -44.01 -24.56 26.81
CA ASN A 45 -42.99 -24.09 27.74
C ASN A 45 -42.22 -22.90 27.14
N TRP A 46 -42.34 -21.73 27.76
CA TRP A 46 -41.67 -20.52 27.29
C TRP A 46 -40.16 -20.51 27.55
N GLU A 47 -39.63 -21.45 28.33
CA GLU A 47 -38.18 -21.56 28.57
C GLU A 47 -37.45 -22.28 27.43
N ALA A 48 -38.17 -22.89 26.48
CA ALA A 48 -37.55 -23.59 25.35
C ALA A 48 -37.06 -22.57 24.28
N PRO A 49 -35.78 -22.57 23.89
CA PRO A 49 -35.25 -21.58 22.95
C PRO A 49 -35.90 -21.57 21.56
N GLU A 50 -36.37 -22.74 21.11
CA GLU A 50 -37.11 -22.87 19.84
C GLU A 50 -38.48 -22.18 19.89
N GLU A 51 -39.08 -22.10 21.08
CA GLU A 51 -40.38 -21.48 21.28
C GLU A 51 -40.32 -19.96 21.11
N TRP A 52 -39.17 -19.34 21.39
CA TRP A 52 -38.95 -17.91 21.14
C TRP A 52 -39.01 -17.60 19.65
N VAL A 53 -38.34 -18.44 18.83
CA VAL A 53 -38.37 -18.33 17.38
C VAL A 53 -39.78 -18.60 16.86
N ARG A 54 -40.44 -19.65 17.35
CA ARG A 54 -41.83 -19.99 16.98
C ARG A 54 -42.80 -18.84 17.27
N ALA A 55 -42.70 -18.19 18.42
CA ALA A 55 -43.53 -17.04 18.77
C ALA A 55 -43.32 -15.86 17.81
N VAL A 56 -42.07 -15.57 17.46
CA VAL A 56 -41.74 -14.54 16.47
C VAL A 56 -42.29 -14.92 15.09
N THR A 57 -42.12 -16.17 14.63
CA THR A 57 -42.64 -16.61 13.34
C THR A 57 -44.17 -16.55 13.28
N VAL A 58 -44.88 -16.98 14.33
CA VAL A 58 -46.35 -16.86 14.41
C VAL A 58 -46.79 -15.40 14.36
N ALA A 59 -46.15 -14.53 15.16
CA ALA A 59 -46.47 -13.12 15.20
C ALA A 59 -46.23 -12.44 13.84
N TRP A 60 -45.11 -12.75 13.20
CA TRP A 60 -44.76 -12.26 11.86
C TRP A 60 -45.77 -12.73 10.79
N LEU A 61 -46.15 -14.01 10.79
CA LEU A 61 -47.15 -14.55 9.85
C LEU A 61 -48.49 -13.79 9.96
N ILE A 62 -48.94 -13.48 11.16
CA ILE A 62 -50.26 -12.87 11.36
C ILE A 62 -50.22 -11.34 11.23
N VAL A 63 -49.26 -10.69 11.89
CA VAL A 63 -49.20 -9.23 11.99
C VAL A 63 -48.61 -8.60 10.73
N GLU A 64 -47.55 -9.18 10.17
CA GLU A 64 -46.82 -8.58 9.05
C GLU A 64 -47.21 -9.18 7.69
N LYS A 65 -47.48 -10.49 7.66
CA LYS A 65 -47.93 -11.19 6.46
C LYS A 65 -49.44 -11.28 6.33
N GLY A 66 -50.21 -10.99 7.38
CA GLY A 66 -51.68 -10.89 7.30
C GLY A 66 -52.42 -12.22 7.25
N TYR A 67 -51.77 -13.35 7.54
CA TYR A 67 -52.47 -14.63 7.60
C TYR A 67 -53.45 -14.67 8.79
N PRO A 68 -54.72 -15.08 8.60
CA PRO A 68 -55.68 -15.15 9.70
C PRO A 68 -55.25 -16.16 10.77
N ALA A 69 -55.30 -15.77 12.04
CA ALA A 69 -55.01 -16.67 13.17
C ALA A 69 -55.89 -17.94 13.17
N SER A 70 -57.13 -17.83 12.67
CA SER A 70 -58.07 -18.94 12.46
C SER A 70 -57.60 -20.00 11.47
N ARG A 71 -56.57 -19.72 10.67
CA ARG A 71 -56.01 -20.60 9.64
C ARG A 71 -54.61 -21.10 9.97
N LEU A 72 -54.12 -20.88 11.19
CA LEU A 72 -52.84 -21.43 11.66
C LEU A 72 -53.08 -22.52 12.69
N ARG A 73 -52.34 -23.64 12.58
CA ARG A 73 -52.27 -24.68 13.61
C ARG A 73 -50.83 -24.98 13.97
N LEU A 74 -50.62 -25.31 15.24
CA LEU A 74 -49.34 -25.74 15.78
C LEU A 74 -49.30 -27.24 16.05
N GLU A 75 -48.13 -27.85 15.88
CA GLU A 75 -47.87 -29.28 16.11
C GLU A 75 -48.90 -30.16 15.37
N VAL A 76 -48.94 -30.01 14.05
CA VAL A 76 -49.88 -30.74 13.19
C VAL A 76 -49.33 -32.12 12.89
N THR A 77 -50.10 -33.16 13.21
CA THR A 77 -49.71 -34.55 12.94
C THR A 77 -49.56 -34.81 11.45
N VAL A 78 -48.40 -35.32 11.04
CA VAL A 78 -48.10 -35.60 9.64
C VAL A 78 -48.48 -37.05 9.30
N PRO A 79 -49.33 -37.30 8.27
CA PRO A 79 -49.68 -38.65 7.87
C PRO A 79 -48.44 -39.42 7.37
N ARG A 80 -48.26 -40.67 7.83
CA ARG A 80 -47.27 -41.66 7.34
C ARG A 80 -45.80 -41.50 7.80
N ARG A 81 -45.52 -40.83 8.92
CA ARG A 81 -44.24 -40.99 9.66
C ARG A 81 -44.44 -41.75 10.96
N THR A 82 -43.55 -42.72 11.24
CA THR A 82 -43.51 -43.51 12.48
C THR A 82 -42.12 -43.35 13.12
N PRO A 83 -41.99 -42.95 14.41
CA PRO A 83 -43.05 -42.48 15.30
C PRO A 83 -43.68 -41.17 14.78
N SER A 84 -44.85 -40.81 15.29
CA SER A 84 -45.65 -39.67 14.81
C SER A 84 -44.89 -38.34 14.94
N ASP A 85 -44.34 -37.87 13.83
CA ASP A 85 -43.72 -36.54 13.72
C ASP A 85 -44.80 -35.46 13.52
N PHE A 86 -44.52 -34.27 14.05
CA PHE A 86 -45.38 -33.10 13.94
C PHE A 86 -44.70 -32.04 13.07
N ALA A 87 -45.52 -31.29 12.32
CA ALA A 87 -45.09 -30.04 11.73
C ALA A 87 -45.31 -28.90 12.73
N ASP A 88 -44.29 -28.06 12.95
CA ASP A 88 -44.34 -27.01 13.97
C ASP A 88 -45.50 -26.03 13.75
N ILE A 89 -45.57 -25.46 12.54
CA ILE A 89 -46.65 -24.56 12.13
C ILE A 89 -47.17 -24.99 10.77
N VAL A 90 -48.49 -25.02 10.61
CA VAL A 90 -49.15 -25.15 9.30
C VAL A 90 -50.13 -24.01 9.12
N VAL A 91 -49.94 -23.26 8.03
CA VAL A 91 -50.87 -22.25 7.53
C VAL A 91 -51.78 -22.93 6.51
N TYR A 92 -53.09 -22.73 6.62
CA TYR A 92 -54.09 -23.30 5.73
C TYR A 92 -54.71 -22.24 4.81
N ASP A 93 -55.20 -22.65 3.65
CA ASP A 93 -55.89 -21.78 2.68
C ASP A 93 -57.38 -21.55 3.05
N ASP A 94 -57.92 -22.41 3.93
CA ASP A 94 -59.34 -22.40 4.34
C ASP A 94 -59.51 -22.33 5.86
N ASP A 95 -60.61 -21.71 6.32
CA ASP A 95 -60.93 -21.56 7.76
C ASP A 95 -61.25 -22.89 8.45
N ALA A 96 -61.62 -23.94 7.70
CA ALA A 96 -61.78 -25.28 8.27
C ALA A 96 -60.43 -26.00 8.49
N CYS A 97 -59.31 -25.38 8.07
CA CYS A 97 -57.95 -25.89 8.14
C CYS A 97 -57.82 -27.29 7.53
N ARG A 98 -58.22 -27.44 6.27
CA ARG A 98 -58.18 -28.70 5.50
C ARG A 98 -57.16 -28.72 4.38
N VAL A 99 -56.81 -27.55 3.83
CA VAL A 99 -55.90 -27.37 2.70
C VAL A 99 -54.63 -26.67 3.17
N PRO A 100 -53.54 -27.41 3.46
CA PRO A 100 -52.27 -26.81 3.85
C PRO A 100 -51.69 -25.93 2.72
N TYR A 101 -51.27 -24.72 3.08
CA TYR A 101 -50.64 -23.74 2.20
C TYR A 101 -49.13 -23.60 2.46
N LEU A 102 -48.74 -23.45 3.72
CA LEU A 102 -47.35 -23.34 4.15
C LEU A 102 -47.11 -24.28 5.32
N VAL A 103 -46.02 -25.04 5.27
CA VAL A 103 -45.46 -25.74 6.43
C VAL A 103 -44.24 -25.00 6.91
N VAL A 104 -44.12 -24.77 8.21
CA VAL A 104 -42.94 -24.15 8.81
C VAL A 104 -42.28 -25.14 9.76
N GLU A 105 -40.96 -25.21 9.69
CA GLU A 105 -40.10 -25.89 10.66
C GLU A 105 -39.25 -24.83 11.38
N ASN A 106 -39.42 -24.74 12.69
CA ASN A 106 -38.69 -23.82 13.54
C ASN A 106 -37.51 -24.54 14.22
N LYS A 107 -36.42 -23.81 14.44
CA LYS A 107 -35.31 -24.25 15.29
C LYS A 107 -34.82 -23.09 16.14
N ALA A 108 -34.20 -23.40 17.28
CA ALA A 108 -33.50 -22.39 18.09
C ALA A 108 -32.39 -21.69 17.29
N CYS A 109 -32.17 -20.40 17.56
CA CYS A 109 -31.17 -19.58 16.89
C CYS A 109 -29.74 -20.13 17.07
N GLY A 110 -28.88 -19.92 16.07
CA GLY A 110 -27.45 -20.25 16.13
C GLY A 110 -27.10 -21.72 15.82
N ARG A 111 -27.88 -22.44 14.99
CA ARG A 111 -27.53 -23.81 14.61
C ARG A 111 -26.27 -23.88 13.74
N ASN A 112 -25.62 -25.04 13.71
CA ASN A 112 -24.55 -25.29 12.74
C ASN A 112 -25.13 -25.70 11.37
N ALA A 113 -24.30 -25.77 10.33
CA ALA A 113 -24.76 -26.08 8.97
C ALA A 113 -25.44 -27.45 8.85
N ARG A 114 -24.96 -28.48 9.56
CA ARG A 114 -25.52 -29.83 9.52
C ARG A 114 -26.92 -29.88 10.13
N ASP A 115 -27.11 -29.21 11.26
CA ASP A 115 -28.41 -29.11 11.93
C ASP A 115 -29.44 -28.36 11.06
N ARG A 116 -29.00 -27.33 10.32
CA ARG A 116 -29.84 -26.62 9.35
C ARG A 116 -30.28 -27.52 8.20
N ASP A 117 -29.34 -28.25 7.60
CA ASP A 117 -29.66 -29.16 6.50
C ASP A 117 -30.67 -30.22 6.95
N GLN A 118 -30.51 -30.75 8.17
CA GLN A 118 -31.46 -31.68 8.77
C GLN A 118 -32.85 -31.05 8.99
N GLY A 119 -32.91 -29.80 9.49
CA GLY A 119 -34.15 -29.07 9.67
C GLY A 119 -34.86 -28.76 8.34
N ILE A 120 -34.11 -28.44 7.29
CA ILE A 120 -34.66 -28.27 5.94
C ILE A 120 -35.25 -29.59 5.43
N GLU A 121 -34.56 -30.72 5.60
CA GLU A 121 -35.11 -32.03 5.23
C GLU A 121 -36.38 -32.39 6.01
N GLN A 122 -36.47 -32.01 7.28
CA GLN A 122 -37.70 -32.15 8.07
C GLN A 122 -38.84 -31.29 7.50
N ALA A 123 -38.57 -30.02 7.20
CA ALA A 123 -39.54 -29.10 6.59
C ALA A 123 -40.09 -29.63 5.26
N PHE A 124 -39.22 -30.19 4.41
CA PHE A 124 -39.62 -30.82 3.15
C PHE A 124 -40.41 -32.12 3.36
N GLY A 125 -39.99 -32.97 4.29
CA GLY A 125 -40.70 -34.20 4.62
C GLY A 125 -42.13 -33.94 5.11
N ASN A 126 -42.28 -32.90 5.94
CA ASN A 126 -43.56 -32.46 6.47
C ASN A 126 -44.45 -31.84 5.38
N ALA A 127 -43.90 -30.92 4.57
CA ALA A 127 -44.63 -30.27 3.47
C ALA A 127 -45.12 -31.25 2.40
N ASN A 128 -44.27 -32.20 1.98
CA ASN A 128 -44.66 -33.21 0.98
C ASN A 128 -45.77 -34.12 1.49
N SER A 129 -45.68 -34.57 2.75
CA SER A 129 -46.68 -35.44 3.37
C SER A 129 -48.03 -34.75 3.55
N LEU A 130 -48.01 -33.47 3.92
CA LEU A 130 -49.20 -32.62 4.05
C LEU A 130 -49.69 -32.03 2.71
N ARG A 131 -48.94 -32.22 1.62
CA ARG A 131 -49.18 -31.64 0.29
C ARG A 131 -49.25 -30.11 0.30
N ALA A 132 -48.47 -29.47 1.15
CA ALA A 132 -48.37 -28.02 1.19
C ALA A 132 -47.52 -27.52 0.01
N PRO A 133 -47.96 -26.47 -0.72
CA PRO A 133 -47.22 -25.94 -1.85
C PRO A 133 -45.92 -25.24 -1.47
N LEU A 134 -45.82 -24.69 -0.25
CA LEU A 134 -44.63 -23.99 0.24
C LEU A 134 -44.13 -24.62 1.54
N THR A 135 -42.83 -24.51 1.78
CA THR A 135 -42.22 -24.81 3.08
C THR A 135 -41.22 -23.74 3.50
N LEU A 136 -41.15 -23.45 4.80
CA LEU A 136 -40.27 -22.47 5.41
C LEU A 136 -39.45 -23.12 6.53
N TYR A 137 -38.13 -23.01 6.45
CA TYR A 137 -37.25 -23.24 7.59
C TYR A 137 -36.92 -21.89 8.24
N ASP A 138 -37.03 -21.80 9.56
CA ASP A 138 -36.77 -20.55 10.30
C ASP A 138 -36.05 -20.80 11.63
N GLU A 139 -34.85 -20.22 11.79
CA GLU A 139 -34.08 -20.22 13.04
C GLU A 139 -33.90 -18.82 13.66
N GLY A 140 -34.75 -17.86 13.29
CA GLY A 140 -34.68 -16.49 13.81
C GLY A 140 -33.79 -15.60 12.95
N GLU A 141 -32.47 -15.78 13.00
CA GLU A 141 -31.54 -14.96 12.19
C GLU A 141 -31.51 -15.35 10.71
N LEU A 142 -31.69 -16.65 10.44
CA LEU A 142 -31.65 -17.20 9.10
C LEU A 142 -32.95 -17.95 8.82
N SER A 143 -33.43 -17.81 7.59
CA SER A 143 -34.60 -18.52 7.11
C SER A 143 -34.46 -18.89 5.64
N ALA A 144 -35.21 -19.89 5.22
CA ALA A 144 -35.22 -20.38 3.85
C ALA A 144 -36.64 -20.80 3.43
N LEU A 145 -37.19 -20.10 2.44
CA LEU A 145 -38.48 -20.39 1.85
C LEU A 145 -38.30 -21.20 0.56
N PHE A 146 -39.13 -22.22 0.34
CA PHE A 146 -39.06 -23.11 -0.81
C PHE A 146 -40.42 -23.37 -1.47
N ASP A 147 -40.39 -23.56 -2.79
CA ASP A 147 -41.50 -24.08 -3.60
C ASP A 147 -41.46 -25.61 -3.65
N VAL A 148 -42.41 -26.24 -2.97
CA VAL A 148 -42.51 -27.70 -2.89
C VAL A 148 -43.41 -28.26 -3.99
N LYS A 149 -44.37 -27.47 -4.49
CA LYS A 149 -45.36 -27.92 -5.47
C LYS A 149 -44.77 -28.10 -6.86
N ASN A 150 -43.93 -27.17 -7.30
CA ASN A 150 -43.51 -27.07 -8.69
C ASN A 150 -42.16 -27.74 -8.98
N HIS A 151 -41.55 -28.37 -7.97
CA HIS A 151 -40.22 -28.99 -8.07
C HIS A 151 -40.22 -30.43 -7.53
N PRO A 152 -39.26 -31.28 -7.96
CA PRO A 152 -39.09 -32.62 -7.40
C PRO A 152 -38.82 -32.56 -5.89
N SER A 153 -39.28 -33.58 -5.16
CA SER A 153 -39.14 -33.65 -3.70
C SER A 153 -37.68 -33.72 -3.20
N THR A 154 -36.72 -33.96 -4.10
CA THR A 154 -35.27 -34.00 -3.83
C THR A 154 -34.53 -32.70 -4.17
N GLU A 155 -35.16 -31.73 -4.81
CA GLU A 155 -34.52 -30.46 -5.19
C GLU A 155 -34.44 -29.51 -3.99
N ARG A 156 -33.31 -28.81 -3.82
CA ARG A 156 -33.05 -27.92 -2.67
C ARG A 156 -32.40 -26.59 -3.05
N VAL A 157 -31.96 -26.46 -4.30
CA VAL A 157 -31.23 -25.30 -4.80
C VAL A 157 -32.14 -24.48 -5.71
N THR A 158 -32.72 -25.10 -6.72
CA THR A 158 -33.53 -24.37 -7.73
C THR A 158 -34.92 -24.00 -7.22
N ASN A 159 -35.43 -24.72 -6.21
CA ASN A 159 -36.72 -24.46 -5.61
C ASN A 159 -36.70 -23.47 -4.43
N ARG A 160 -35.53 -22.91 -4.08
CA ARG A 160 -35.41 -21.93 -3.01
C ARG A 160 -35.85 -20.56 -3.50
N LEU A 161 -36.91 -20.04 -2.90
CA LEU A 161 -37.52 -18.74 -3.23
C LEU A 161 -36.84 -17.56 -2.51
N GLY A 162 -36.15 -17.82 -1.40
CA GLY A 162 -35.37 -16.83 -0.65
C GLY A 162 -35.40 -17.08 0.86
N ASN A 163 -35.46 -16.02 1.66
CA ASN A 163 -35.70 -16.04 3.10
C ASN A 163 -37.21 -15.93 3.40
N ARG A 164 -37.60 -15.86 4.67
CA ARG A 164 -39.01 -15.74 5.08
C ARG A 164 -39.72 -14.53 4.44
N ASP A 165 -39.03 -13.43 4.16
CA ASP A 165 -39.64 -12.21 3.61
C ASP A 165 -40.24 -12.42 2.22
N LYS A 166 -39.79 -13.43 1.48
CA LYS A 166 -40.35 -13.83 0.19
C LYS A 166 -41.71 -14.48 0.27
N LEU A 167 -42.16 -14.87 1.47
CA LEU A 167 -43.50 -15.41 1.65
C LEU A 167 -44.51 -14.33 1.24
N PRO A 168 -45.52 -14.66 0.41
CA PRO A 168 -46.57 -13.72 0.06
C PRO A 168 -47.24 -13.12 1.30
N ARG A 169 -47.76 -11.90 1.16
CA ARG A 169 -48.77 -11.41 2.11
C ARG A 169 -50.08 -12.13 1.79
N GLU A 170 -50.73 -12.64 2.82
CA GLU A 170 -51.92 -13.48 2.70
C GLU A 170 -51.66 -14.61 1.70
N TYR A 171 -52.57 -14.88 0.78
CA TYR A 171 -52.45 -15.96 -0.21
C TYR A 171 -52.03 -15.44 -1.58
N GLY A 172 -51.32 -14.31 -1.61
CA GLY A 172 -50.85 -13.67 -2.85
C GLY A 172 -49.79 -14.48 -3.61
N ASN A 173 -49.36 -13.95 -4.75
CA ASN A 173 -48.24 -14.53 -5.49
C ASN A 173 -46.90 -14.23 -4.80
N VAL A 174 -45.94 -15.14 -4.94
CA VAL A 174 -44.56 -14.91 -4.49
C VAL A 174 -44.03 -13.67 -5.22
N PRO A 175 -43.56 -12.63 -4.49
CA PRO A 175 -43.08 -11.42 -5.12
C PRO A 175 -41.98 -11.74 -6.13
N ALA A 176 -42.12 -11.25 -7.36
CA ALA A 176 -41.14 -11.48 -8.42
C ALA A 176 -39.76 -10.93 -8.04
N TYR A 177 -39.70 -9.82 -7.28
CA TYR A 177 -38.47 -9.16 -6.84
C TYR A 177 -38.50 -8.86 -5.35
N SER A 178 -37.34 -8.89 -4.70
CA SER A 178 -37.18 -8.72 -3.24
C SER A 178 -36.98 -7.27 -2.86
N TYR A 179 -36.18 -6.54 -3.63
CA TYR A 179 -35.71 -5.19 -3.29
C TYR A 179 -36.46 -4.16 -4.13
N LEU A 180 -37.26 -3.34 -3.47
CA LEU A 180 -38.00 -2.22 -4.08
C LEU A 180 -37.39 -0.90 -3.60
N ALA A 181 -37.09 0.00 -4.53
CA ALA A 181 -36.40 1.24 -4.21
C ALA A 181 -37.23 2.12 -3.26
N GLY A 182 -36.62 2.59 -2.17
CA GLY A 182 -37.25 3.47 -1.18
C GLY A 182 -38.32 2.83 -0.29
N GLU A 183 -38.58 1.52 -0.44
CA GLU A 183 -39.51 0.76 0.40
C GLU A 183 -38.77 0.13 1.60
N ALA A 184 -39.53 -0.46 2.54
CA ALA A 184 -38.98 -1.09 3.74
C ALA A 184 -38.02 -2.26 3.45
N ASN A 185 -38.16 -2.88 2.27
CA ASN A 185 -37.36 -4.00 1.77
C ASN A 185 -36.30 -3.56 0.74
N ASP A 186 -35.94 -2.28 0.66
CA ASP A 186 -34.85 -1.83 -0.22
C ASP A 186 -33.49 -2.41 0.23
N ILE A 187 -32.46 -2.19 -0.57
CA ILE A 187 -31.06 -2.47 -0.24
C ILE A 187 -30.64 -1.83 1.09
N THR A 188 -29.54 -2.26 1.69
CA THR A 188 -29.13 -1.87 3.05
C THR A 188 -27.69 -1.34 3.08
N VAL A 189 -27.46 -0.32 3.92
CA VAL A 189 -26.11 0.16 4.23
C VAL A 189 -25.48 -0.85 5.19
N LEU A 190 -24.23 -1.24 4.91
CA LEU A 190 -23.46 -2.16 5.75
C LEU A 190 -22.36 -1.38 6.49
N ASP A 191 -21.94 -1.90 7.64
CA ASP A 191 -20.71 -1.41 8.28
C ASP A 191 -19.47 -1.70 7.42
N PRO A 192 -18.36 -0.96 7.62
CA PRO A 192 -17.18 -1.06 6.77
C PRO A 192 -16.61 -2.48 6.65
N SER A 193 -16.63 -3.27 7.74
CA SER A 193 -16.05 -4.62 7.76
C SER A 193 -16.90 -5.61 6.96
N ARG A 194 -18.22 -5.53 7.08
CA ARG A 194 -19.14 -6.36 6.29
C ARG A 194 -19.13 -5.94 4.83
N LEU A 195 -19.05 -4.63 4.55
CA LEU A 195 -18.93 -4.12 3.18
C LEU A 195 -17.64 -4.63 2.51
N GLU A 196 -16.50 -4.52 3.19
CA GLU A 196 -15.22 -5.04 2.73
C GLU A 196 -15.30 -6.56 2.45
N ALA A 197 -15.89 -7.34 3.36
CA ALA A 197 -16.06 -8.78 3.19
C ALA A 197 -16.92 -9.13 1.95
N ARG A 198 -18.00 -8.37 1.70
CA ARG A 198 -18.85 -8.55 0.51
C ARG A 198 -18.11 -8.21 -0.78
N ILE A 199 -17.37 -7.09 -0.80
CA ILE A 199 -16.53 -6.68 -1.94
C ILE A 199 -15.47 -7.75 -2.23
N ARG A 200 -14.74 -8.18 -1.19
CA ARG A 200 -13.70 -9.21 -1.28
C ARG A 200 -14.26 -10.51 -1.84
N ARG A 201 -15.41 -10.96 -1.34
CA ARG A 201 -16.08 -12.17 -1.84
C ARG A 201 -16.47 -12.03 -3.31
N ALA A 202 -17.06 -10.91 -3.71
CA ALA A 202 -17.43 -10.65 -5.10
C ALA A 202 -16.20 -10.69 -6.03
N HIS A 203 -15.09 -10.07 -5.62
CA HIS A 203 -13.84 -10.11 -6.38
C HIS A 203 -13.23 -11.52 -6.43
N SER A 204 -13.19 -12.25 -5.31
CA SER A 204 -12.66 -13.63 -5.27
C SER A 204 -13.43 -14.58 -6.18
N LEU A 205 -14.75 -14.40 -6.31
CA LEU A 205 -15.55 -15.15 -7.29
C LEU A 205 -15.03 -14.93 -8.71
N ILE A 206 -14.70 -13.69 -9.07
CA ILE A 206 -14.18 -13.33 -10.40
C ILE A 206 -12.75 -13.84 -10.59
N TRP A 207 -11.90 -13.69 -9.57
CA TRP A 207 -10.49 -14.08 -9.62
C TRP A 207 -10.28 -15.61 -9.71
N ALA A 208 -11.25 -16.40 -9.22
CA ALA A 208 -11.30 -17.86 -9.37
C ALA A 208 -10.00 -18.60 -8.97
N GLY A 209 -9.32 -18.11 -7.92
CA GLY A 209 -8.11 -18.73 -7.37
C GLY A 209 -6.85 -18.54 -8.21
N GLY A 210 -6.69 -17.38 -8.87
CA GLY A 210 -5.48 -17.06 -9.64
C GLY A 210 -5.53 -17.43 -11.13
N ARG A 211 -6.69 -17.89 -11.63
CA ARG A 211 -6.87 -18.22 -13.06
C ARG A 211 -6.98 -16.98 -13.97
N ARG A 212 -7.11 -15.79 -13.39
CA ARG A 212 -7.16 -14.51 -14.10
C ARG A 212 -6.09 -13.58 -13.57
N ASP A 213 -5.53 -12.80 -14.48
CA ASP A 213 -4.69 -11.66 -14.16
C ASP A 213 -5.42 -10.70 -13.17
N PRO A 214 -4.76 -10.19 -12.11
CA PRO A 214 -5.41 -9.35 -11.11
C PRO A 214 -6.01 -8.05 -11.67
N LEU A 215 -5.37 -7.39 -12.65
CA LEU A 215 -5.91 -6.17 -13.27
C LEU A 215 -7.18 -6.48 -14.07
N THR A 216 -7.17 -7.59 -14.80
CA THR A 216 -8.33 -8.05 -15.58
C THR A 216 -9.48 -8.47 -14.67
N ALA A 217 -9.20 -9.19 -13.58
CA ALA A 217 -10.22 -9.56 -12.59
C ALA A 217 -10.85 -8.33 -11.93
N PHE A 218 -10.01 -7.33 -11.63
CA PHE A 218 -10.48 -6.06 -11.11
C PHE A 218 -11.31 -5.29 -12.13
N ASP A 219 -10.86 -5.20 -13.39
CA ASP A 219 -11.58 -4.53 -14.47
C ASP A 219 -12.99 -5.11 -14.62
N GLU A 220 -13.14 -6.44 -14.64
CA GLU A 220 -14.45 -7.10 -14.70
C GLU A 220 -15.31 -6.85 -13.47
N TRP A 221 -14.72 -6.85 -12.28
CA TRP A 221 -15.42 -6.50 -11.05
C TRP A 221 -15.96 -5.07 -11.09
N SER A 222 -15.15 -4.14 -11.60
CA SER A 222 -15.47 -2.73 -11.67
C SER A 222 -16.66 -2.43 -12.61
N LYS A 223 -16.82 -3.21 -13.69
CA LYS A 223 -17.99 -3.14 -14.59
C LYS A 223 -19.28 -3.52 -13.86
N LEU A 224 -19.26 -4.56 -13.03
CA LEU A 224 -20.41 -4.99 -12.24
C LEU A 224 -20.76 -3.98 -11.14
N LEU A 225 -19.75 -3.38 -10.50
CA LEU A 225 -19.95 -2.31 -9.54
C LEU A 225 -20.65 -1.11 -10.21
N PHE A 226 -20.24 -0.73 -11.41
CA PHE A 226 -20.88 0.36 -12.17
C PHE A 226 -22.33 0.07 -12.53
N ALA A 227 -22.61 -1.15 -13.01
CA ALA A 227 -23.98 -1.57 -13.28
C ALA A 227 -24.88 -1.42 -12.04
N LYS A 228 -24.34 -1.76 -10.87
CA LYS A 228 -25.04 -1.60 -9.58
C LYS A 228 -25.21 -0.14 -9.18
N VAL A 229 -24.18 0.70 -9.29
CA VAL A 229 -24.27 2.14 -8.96
C VAL A 229 -25.32 2.83 -9.83
N ILE A 230 -25.41 2.48 -11.12
CA ILE A 230 -26.46 3.00 -12.00
C ILE A 230 -27.85 2.53 -11.58
N ASP A 231 -28.02 1.27 -11.24
CA ASP A 231 -29.28 0.75 -10.71
C ASP A 231 -29.73 1.51 -9.46
N GLU A 232 -28.79 1.78 -8.55
CA GLU A 232 -29.05 2.51 -7.32
C GLU A 232 -29.50 3.95 -7.57
N ARG A 233 -28.88 4.64 -8.54
CA ARG A 233 -29.15 6.05 -8.88
C ARG A 233 -30.42 6.25 -9.71
N THR A 234 -30.78 5.28 -10.55
CA THR A 234 -31.81 5.48 -11.59
C THR A 234 -33.14 4.79 -11.29
N THR A 235 -33.18 3.81 -10.37
CA THR A 235 -34.43 3.13 -10.01
C THR A 235 -35.33 4.06 -9.21
N GLN A 236 -36.53 4.34 -9.74
CA GLN A 236 -37.55 5.16 -9.08
C GLN A 236 -38.13 4.46 -7.85
N THR A 237 -38.54 5.24 -6.85
CA THR A 237 -39.21 4.74 -5.65
C THR A 237 -40.40 3.85 -5.99
N GLY A 238 -40.54 2.72 -5.28
CA GLY A 238 -41.58 1.71 -5.50
C GLY A 238 -41.29 0.72 -6.63
N GLN A 239 -40.27 0.97 -7.48
CA GLN A 239 -39.89 0.06 -8.56
C GLN A 239 -38.85 -0.96 -8.10
N PRO A 240 -38.83 -2.18 -8.69
CA PRO A 240 -37.84 -3.19 -8.35
C PRO A 240 -36.44 -2.77 -8.81
N ARG A 241 -35.46 -2.91 -7.91
CA ARG A 241 -34.03 -2.81 -8.25
C ARG A 241 -33.72 -3.80 -9.38
N ARG A 242 -32.99 -3.39 -10.40
CA ARG A 242 -32.63 -4.27 -11.52
C ARG A 242 -31.38 -5.10 -11.19
N PHE A 243 -30.54 -4.67 -10.27
CA PHE A 243 -29.38 -5.44 -9.80
C PHE A 243 -29.78 -6.40 -8.67
N GLN A 244 -30.65 -7.36 -8.96
CA GLN A 244 -31.05 -8.42 -8.03
C GLN A 244 -31.43 -9.70 -8.78
N ILE A 245 -31.68 -10.78 -8.03
CA ILE A 245 -32.21 -12.04 -8.57
C ILE A 245 -33.71 -12.11 -8.31
N GLY A 246 -34.50 -12.26 -9.38
CA GLY A 246 -35.94 -12.47 -9.30
C GLY A 246 -36.31 -13.93 -8.99
N THR A 247 -37.55 -14.13 -8.55
CA THR A 247 -38.11 -15.46 -8.28
C THR A 247 -38.24 -16.25 -9.58
N ASN A 248 -37.74 -17.49 -9.61
CA ASN A 248 -37.71 -18.37 -10.80
C ASN A 248 -37.02 -17.76 -12.04
N GLU A 249 -36.15 -16.76 -11.82
CA GLU A 249 -35.44 -16.11 -12.92
C GLU A 249 -34.25 -16.95 -13.37
N THR A 250 -34.10 -17.12 -14.69
CA THR A 250 -32.96 -17.87 -15.24
C THR A 250 -31.67 -17.05 -15.17
N THR A 251 -30.53 -17.74 -15.08
CA THR A 251 -29.19 -17.13 -15.08
C THR A 251 -29.00 -16.15 -16.24
N ALA A 252 -29.44 -16.52 -17.44
CA ALA A 252 -29.34 -15.69 -18.65
C ALA A 252 -30.16 -14.40 -18.55
N THR A 253 -31.33 -14.45 -17.91
CA THR A 253 -32.19 -13.26 -17.75
C THR A 253 -31.56 -12.26 -16.78
N VAL A 254 -31.04 -12.74 -15.65
CA VAL A 254 -30.29 -11.90 -14.68
C VAL A 254 -29.08 -11.27 -15.37
N ALA A 255 -28.27 -12.06 -16.07
CA ALA A 255 -27.10 -11.58 -16.77
C ALA A 255 -27.46 -10.51 -17.80
N THR A 256 -28.48 -10.75 -18.64
CA THR A 256 -28.97 -9.80 -19.64
C THR A 256 -29.36 -8.45 -19.02
N ARG A 257 -30.05 -8.48 -17.87
CA ARG A 257 -30.43 -7.26 -17.15
C ARG A 257 -29.21 -6.49 -16.63
N VAL A 258 -28.22 -7.20 -16.09
CA VAL A 258 -26.96 -6.60 -15.61
C VAL A 258 -26.13 -6.03 -16.77
N HIS A 259 -26.04 -6.72 -17.90
CA HIS A 259 -25.42 -6.19 -19.12
C HIS A 259 -26.11 -4.92 -19.59
N SER A 260 -27.44 -4.86 -19.52
CA SER A 260 -28.22 -3.67 -19.89
C SER A 260 -27.97 -2.51 -18.93
N LEU A 261 -27.87 -2.76 -17.63
CA LEU A 261 -27.47 -1.76 -16.63
C LEU A 261 -26.07 -1.22 -16.91
N PHE A 262 -25.11 -2.11 -17.21
CA PHE A 262 -23.76 -1.69 -17.55
C PHE A 262 -23.70 -0.87 -18.84
N ALA A 263 -24.47 -1.25 -19.87
CA ALA A 263 -24.57 -0.47 -21.10
C ALA A 263 -25.13 0.95 -20.85
N GLN A 264 -26.10 1.09 -19.95
CA GLN A 264 -26.59 2.40 -19.49
C GLN A 264 -25.50 3.18 -18.74
N ALA A 265 -24.67 2.49 -17.95
CA ALA A 265 -23.52 3.09 -17.27
C ALA A 265 -22.52 3.71 -18.25
N CYS A 266 -22.12 2.95 -19.28
CA CYS A 266 -21.24 3.45 -20.34
C CYS A 266 -21.80 4.67 -21.06
N GLN A 267 -23.13 4.74 -21.25
CA GLN A 267 -23.77 5.89 -21.88
C GLN A 267 -23.82 7.11 -20.95
N SER A 268 -24.00 6.89 -19.64
CA SER A 268 -24.03 7.97 -18.67
C SER A 268 -22.66 8.62 -18.46
N ASP A 269 -21.58 7.83 -18.57
CA ASP A 269 -20.21 8.32 -18.45
C ASP A 269 -19.25 7.52 -19.34
N PRO A 270 -19.05 7.97 -20.59
CA PRO A 270 -18.16 7.30 -21.54
C PRO A 270 -16.68 7.48 -21.19
N THR A 271 -16.33 8.36 -20.23
CA THR A 271 -14.93 8.63 -19.87
C THR A 271 -14.34 7.50 -19.03
N ILE A 272 -15.18 6.71 -18.35
CA ILE A 272 -14.76 5.58 -17.52
C ILE A 272 -14.77 4.29 -18.32
N PHE A 273 -15.83 4.06 -19.09
CA PHE A 273 -15.93 2.92 -19.99
C PHE A 273 -16.35 3.39 -21.38
N PRO A 274 -15.51 3.21 -22.41
CA PRO A 274 -15.86 3.57 -23.78
C PRO A 274 -17.18 2.95 -24.26
N SER A 275 -17.86 3.67 -25.15
CA SER A 275 -19.07 3.16 -25.80
C SER A 275 -18.81 1.83 -26.49
N GLY A 276 -19.50 0.78 -26.07
CA GLY A 276 -19.33 -0.56 -26.63
C GLY A 276 -18.62 -1.57 -25.71
N THR A 277 -18.02 -1.13 -24.59
CA THR A 277 -17.47 -2.05 -23.59
C THR A 277 -18.55 -3.02 -23.09
N ARG A 278 -18.14 -4.28 -22.82
CA ARG A 278 -19.01 -5.34 -22.29
C ARG A 278 -18.35 -6.01 -21.09
N ILE A 279 -19.18 -6.62 -20.25
CA ILE A 279 -18.74 -7.52 -19.18
C ILE A 279 -18.28 -8.82 -19.85
N GLY A 280 -17.04 -9.23 -19.60
CA GLY A 280 -16.40 -10.43 -20.15
C GLY A 280 -16.54 -11.67 -19.27
N LEU A 281 -17.53 -11.67 -18.36
CA LEU A 281 -17.81 -12.78 -17.44
C LEU A 281 -18.92 -13.67 -17.99
N SER A 282 -18.90 -14.96 -17.63
CA SER A 282 -20.01 -15.86 -17.93
C SER A 282 -21.25 -15.52 -17.12
N ASP A 283 -22.44 -15.82 -17.65
CA ASP A 283 -23.72 -15.57 -16.98
C ASP A 283 -23.77 -16.13 -15.56
N ALA A 284 -23.22 -17.34 -15.36
CA ALA A 284 -23.14 -17.97 -14.04
C ALA A 284 -22.31 -17.12 -13.05
N LYS A 285 -21.21 -16.53 -13.53
CA LYS A 285 -20.34 -15.69 -12.70
C LYS A 285 -21.00 -14.35 -12.39
N VAL A 286 -21.70 -13.75 -13.36
CA VAL A 286 -22.51 -12.55 -13.14
C VAL A 286 -23.56 -12.81 -12.07
N LEU A 287 -24.28 -13.94 -12.16
CA LEU A 287 -25.27 -14.35 -11.15
C LEU A 287 -24.65 -14.49 -9.75
N ASP A 288 -23.48 -15.12 -9.62
CA ASP A 288 -22.80 -15.28 -8.33
C ASP A 288 -22.44 -13.93 -7.69
N VAL A 289 -22.01 -12.96 -8.50
CA VAL A 289 -21.69 -11.60 -8.03
C VAL A 289 -22.97 -10.85 -7.63
N VAL A 290 -24.03 -10.92 -8.45
CA VAL A 290 -25.34 -10.33 -8.10
C VAL A 290 -25.85 -10.93 -6.79
N ARG A 291 -25.75 -12.24 -6.61
CA ARG A 291 -26.14 -12.92 -5.36
C ARG A 291 -25.42 -12.34 -4.14
N THR A 292 -24.16 -11.95 -4.31
CA THR A 292 -23.32 -11.42 -3.25
C THR A 292 -23.60 -9.94 -2.94
N LEU A 293 -23.93 -9.14 -3.96
CA LEU A 293 -24.00 -7.67 -3.84
C LEU A 293 -25.42 -7.10 -3.87
N GLN A 294 -26.45 -7.86 -4.26
CA GLN A 294 -27.82 -7.35 -4.49
C GLN A 294 -28.43 -6.61 -3.29
N GLU A 295 -28.10 -7.00 -2.06
CA GLU A 295 -28.65 -6.41 -0.82
C GLU A 295 -27.89 -5.17 -0.32
N VAL A 296 -26.70 -4.90 -0.88
CA VAL A 296 -25.78 -3.88 -0.38
C VAL A 296 -26.11 -2.53 -1.03
N ALA A 297 -26.11 -1.43 -0.29
CA ALA A 297 -26.20 -0.08 -0.83
C ALA A 297 -24.79 0.53 -0.96
N PHE A 298 -24.34 0.89 -2.16
CA PHE A 298 -23.08 1.64 -2.29
C PHE A 298 -23.33 3.14 -2.19
N THR A 299 -24.32 3.67 -2.92
CA THR A 299 -24.56 5.11 -3.05
C THR A 299 -25.06 5.79 -1.77
N ARG A 300 -25.68 5.04 -0.86
CA ARG A 300 -26.16 5.53 0.44
C ARG A 300 -25.20 5.26 1.59
N THR A 301 -24.15 4.46 1.37
CA THR A 301 -23.13 4.24 2.39
C THR A 301 -22.32 5.54 2.52
N ASP A 302 -22.01 5.92 3.75
CA ASP A 302 -21.24 7.13 4.00
C ASP A 302 -19.82 7.01 3.40
N VAL A 303 -19.27 8.15 2.98
CA VAL A 303 -17.99 8.24 2.27
C VAL A 303 -16.85 7.61 3.07
N ASP A 304 -16.88 7.77 4.39
CA ASP A 304 -15.85 7.25 5.27
C ASP A 304 -15.91 5.72 5.32
N SER A 305 -17.11 5.14 5.41
CA SER A 305 -17.31 3.68 5.38
C SER A 305 -16.94 3.05 4.04
N ILE A 306 -17.33 3.68 2.92
CA ILE A 306 -16.89 3.24 1.57
C ILE A 306 -15.37 3.31 1.49
N GLY A 307 -14.77 4.43 1.91
CA GLY A 307 -13.33 4.62 1.86
C GLY A 307 -12.55 3.59 2.64
N GLN A 308 -12.99 3.29 3.86
CA GLN A 308 -12.35 2.27 4.69
C GLN A 308 -12.45 0.88 4.05
N ALA A 309 -13.64 0.50 3.57
CA ALA A 309 -13.84 -0.82 2.96
C ALA A 309 -13.02 -0.99 1.67
N PHE A 310 -13.01 0.02 0.81
CA PHE A 310 -12.24 0.00 -0.43
C PHE A 310 -10.74 0.10 -0.15
N GLU A 311 -10.29 0.88 0.83
CA GLU A 311 -8.88 0.96 1.23
C GLU A 311 -8.35 -0.40 1.67
N GLN A 312 -9.07 -1.11 2.53
CA GLN A 312 -8.67 -2.43 2.99
C GLN A 312 -8.66 -3.45 1.84
N PHE A 313 -9.65 -3.37 0.96
CA PHE A 313 -9.74 -4.21 -0.22
C PHE A 313 -8.60 -3.95 -1.22
N PHE A 314 -8.46 -2.72 -1.70
CA PHE A 314 -7.41 -2.29 -2.62
C PHE A 314 -6.02 -2.53 -2.06
N GLY A 315 -5.82 -2.20 -0.77
CA GLY A 315 -4.59 -2.45 -0.07
C GLY A 315 -4.21 -3.93 -0.11
N SER A 316 -5.16 -4.87 -0.04
CA SER A 316 -4.86 -6.30 -0.12
C SER A 316 -4.63 -6.82 -1.54
N ILE A 317 -5.35 -6.31 -2.54
CA ILE A 317 -5.25 -6.76 -3.95
C ILE A 317 -3.99 -6.22 -4.62
N PHE A 318 -3.63 -4.98 -4.35
CA PHE A 318 -2.45 -4.35 -4.95
C PHE A 318 -1.14 -4.74 -4.25
N ARG A 319 -1.19 -5.55 -3.18
CA ARG A 319 0.00 -6.19 -2.58
C ARG A 319 0.34 -7.47 -3.34
N GLY A 320 1.38 -7.43 -4.18
CA GLY A 320 2.15 -8.62 -4.53
C GLY A 320 1.87 -9.32 -5.87
N GLY A 321 1.32 -8.65 -6.89
CA GLY A 321 1.05 -9.32 -8.18
C GLY A 321 1.38 -8.58 -9.48
N LEU A 322 1.47 -7.25 -9.49
CA LEU A 322 1.40 -6.48 -10.75
C LEU A 322 2.70 -5.82 -11.20
N GLY A 323 3.80 -5.96 -10.46
CA GLY A 323 5.09 -5.32 -10.81
C GLY A 323 5.05 -3.79 -10.89
N GLN A 324 3.95 -3.16 -10.47
CA GLN A 324 3.72 -1.71 -10.46
C GLN A 324 3.77 -1.18 -9.03
N TYR A 325 4.55 -0.12 -8.82
CA TYR A 325 4.89 0.40 -7.50
C TYR A 325 3.80 1.32 -6.94
N PHE A 326 2.78 0.77 -6.30
CA PHE A 326 1.76 1.60 -5.64
C PHE A 326 2.33 2.28 -4.38
N THR A 327 2.01 3.57 -4.24
CA THR A 327 2.35 4.36 -3.05
C THR A 327 1.43 3.98 -1.89
N MET A 328 2.03 3.55 -0.78
CA MET A 328 1.27 3.26 0.44
C MET A 328 0.59 4.53 0.97
N ARG A 329 -0.64 4.39 1.47
CA ARG A 329 -1.48 5.52 1.89
C ARG A 329 -0.82 6.39 2.96
N GLN A 330 0.02 5.80 3.82
CA GLN A 330 0.76 6.53 4.84
C GLN A 330 1.70 7.57 4.21
N LEU A 331 2.37 7.20 3.12
CA LEU A 331 3.27 8.11 2.42
C LEU A 331 2.50 9.19 1.65
N ALA A 332 1.42 8.79 0.96
CA ALA A 332 0.55 9.73 0.24
C ALA A 332 -0.08 10.77 1.19
N ARG A 333 -0.61 10.31 2.33
CA ARG A 333 -1.19 11.18 3.37
C ARG A 333 -0.17 12.19 3.89
N PHE A 334 1.04 11.74 4.22
CA PHE A 334 2.11 12.61 4.69
C PHE A 334 2.51 13.66 3.65
N ALA A 335 2.65 13.25 2.38
CA ALA A 335 3.01 14.15 1.29
C ALA A 335 1.96 15.26 1.08
N VAL A 336 0.68 14.89 1.04
CA VAL A 336 -0.44 15.83 0.93
C VAL A 336 -0.47 16.79 2.13
N ALA A 337 -0.23 16.28 3.34
CA ALA A 337 -0.23 17.08 4.56
C ALA A 337 0.88 18.14 4.56
N MET A 338 2.08 17.78 4.10
CA MET A 338 3.23 18.69 3.97
C MET A 338 2.95 19.82 2.95
N LEU A 339 2.21 19.51 1.89
CA LEU A 339 1.84 20.47 0.84
C LEU A 339 0.77 21.46 1.27
N ASP A 340 -0.01 21.17 2.32
CA ASP A 340 -0.99 22.10 2.90
C ASP A 340 -2.03 22.59 1.87
N LEU A 341 -2.77 21.64 1.27
CA LEU A 341 -3.76 21.88 0.22
C LEU A 341 -4.99 22.64 0.73
N ARG A 342 -5.51 23.53 -0.11
CA ARG A 342 -6.76 24.24 0.10
C ARG A 342 -7.72 23.96 -1.04
N HIS A 343 -9.00 24.20 -0.80
CA HIS A 343 -10.05 23.93 -1.78
C HIS A 343 -10.03 24.89 -2.97
N GLU A 344 -9.18 25.91 -2.99
CA GLU A 344 -8.96 26.79 -4.13
C GLU A 344 -7.78 26.34 -5.01
N ASP A 345 -6.94 25.42 -4.53
CA ASP A 345 -5.73 24.99 -5.23
C ASP A 345 -6.09 24.07 -6.41
N PHE A 346 -5.50 24.30 -7.60
CA PHE A 346 -5.53 23.33 -8.71
C PHE A 346 -4.45 22.29 -8.50
N VAL A 347 -4.86 21.03 -8.39
CA VAL A 347 -4.02 19.88 -8.03
C VAL A 347 -3.85 18.95 -9.23
N LEU A 348 -2.61 18.53 -9.49
CA LEU A 348 -2.29 17.52 -10.51
C LEU A 348 -1.45 16.39 -9.93
N ASP A 349 -1.84 15.15 -10.20
CA ASP A 349 -0.94 13.99 -10.15
C ASP A 349 -0.50 13.58 -11.57
N PRO A 350 0.78 13.79 -11.95
CA PRO A 350 1.25 13.54 -13.31
C PRO A 350 1.36 12.05 -13.65
N THR A 351 1.28 11.16 -12.65
CA THR A 351 1.43 9.70 -12.80
C THR A 351 0.55 9.01 -11.75
N SER A 352 -0.77 9.17 -11.93
CA SER A 352 -1.75 8.98 -10.85
C SER A 352 -1.97 7.54 -10.39
N GLY A 353 -1.60 6.53 -11.19
CA GLY A 353 -1.78 5.13 -10.85
C GLY A 353 -3.24 4.82 -10.53
N SER A 354 -3.51 4.26 -9.35
CA SER A 354 -4.86 4.00 -8.83
C SER A 354 -5.53 5.20 -8.12
N GLY A 355 -4.90 6.38 -8.16
CA GLY A 355 -5.45 7.62 -7.59
C GLY A 355 -5.20 7.81 -6.09
N GLY A 356 -4.24 7.12 -5.49
CA GLY A 356 -3.99 7.18 -4.04
C GLY A 356 -3.66 8.57 -3.50
N PHE A 357 -2.88 9.37 -4.24
CA PHE A 357 -2.59 10.76 -3.90
C PHE A 357 -3.81 11.65 -4.06
N LEU A 358 -4.51 11.55 -5.19
CA LEU A 358 -5.70 12.35 -5.48
C LEU A 358 -6.81 12.10 -4.45
N LEU A 359 -7.00 10.84 -4.04
CA LEU A 359 -7.92 10.49 -2.96
C LEU A 359 -7.52 11.15 -1.63
N GLU A 360 -6.24 11.10 -1.26
CA GLU A 360 -5.76 11.78 -0.04
C GLU A 360 -5.91 13.30 -0.13
N CYS A 361 -5.81 13.90 -1.33
CA CYS A 361 -6.11 15.32 -1.53
C CYS A 361 -7.58 15.62 -1.21
N LEU A 362 -8.51 14.84 -1.76
CA LEU A 362 -9.94 14.98 -1.50
C LEU A 362 -10.25 14.87 -0.01
N LEU A 363 -9.80 13.80 0.63
CA LEU A 363 -10.11 13.52 2.04
C LEU A 363 -9.57 14.61 2.97
N GLN A 364 -8.33 15.06 2.79
CA GLN A 364 -7.74 16.08 3.65
C GLN A 364 -8.37 17.46 3.44
N VAL A 365 -8.67 17.84 2.19
CA VAL A 365 -9.36 19.09 1.89
C VAL A 365 -10.79 19.07 2.42
N TRP A 366 -11.52 17.97 2.28
CA TRP A 366 -12.87 17.84 2.82
C TRP A 366 -12.89 17.89 4.35
N HIS A 367 -11.97 17.20 5.01
CA HIS A 367 -11.85 17.26 6.47
C HIS A 367 -11.57 18.71 6.95
N ARG A 368 -10.73 19.43 6.21
CA ARG A 368 -10.46 20.85 6.47
C ARG A 368 -11.70 21.72 6.22
N ILE A 369 -12.47 21.48 5.16
CA ILE A 369 -13.72 22.18 4.89
C ILE A 369 -14.71 21.93 6.03
N ASP A 370 -14.90 20.67 6.44
CA ASP A 370 -15.82 20.32 7.55
C ASP A 370 -15.46 21.06 8.83
N SER A 371 -14.17 21.17 9.11
CA SER A 371 -13.67 21.89 10.28
C SER A 371 -13.78 23.42 10.14
N SER A 372 -13.51 23.97 8.96
CA SER A 372 -13.45 25.43 8.73
C SER A 372 -14.83 26.06 8.52
N PHE A 373 -15.79 25.28 8.04
CA PHE A 373 -17.16 25.70 7.76
C PHE A 373 -18.17 25.07 8.74
N ALA A 374 -17.70 24.63 9.92
CA ALA A 374 -18.54 24.04 10.95
C ALA A 374 -19.69 24.98 11.35
N GLY A 375 -20.93 24.46 11.34
CA GLY A 375 -22.14 25.22 11.65
C GLY A 375 -22.80 25.94 10.46
N GLN A 376 -22.23 25.85 9.26
CA GLN A 376 -22.87 26.35 8.03
C GLN A 376 -23.84 25.33 7.41
N SER A 377 -24.58 25.74 6.38
CA SER A 377 -25.56 24.88 5.72
C SER A 377 -24.88 23.65 5.08
N PRO A 378 -25.35 22.42 5.36
CA PRO A 378 -24.76 21.21 4.77
C PRO A 378 -24.72 21.23 3.23
N THR A 379 -25.69 21.87 2.59
CA THR A 379 -25.74 22.00 1.13
C THR A 379 -24.63 22.89 0.57
N GLN A 380 -24.29 23.97 1.28
CA GLN A 380 -23.19 24.87 0.90
C GLN A 380 -21.84 24.16 1.07
N VAL A 381 -21.63 23.50 2.21
CA VAL A 381 -20.42 22.71 2.48
C VAL A 381 -20.24 21.62 1.43
N HIS A 382 -21.30 20.87 1.12
CA HIS A 382 -21.27 19.84 0.08
C HIS A 382 -20.93 20.42 -1.30
N ARG A 383 -21.44 21.60 -1.64
CA ARG A 383 -21.11 22.26 -2.91
C ARG A 383 -19.63 22.61 -3.01
N ILE A 384 -19.01 23.15 -1.96
CA ILE A 384 -17.57 23.46 -1.96
C ILE A 384 -16.74 22.19 -2.16
N LYS A 385 -17.11 21.10 -1.46
CA LYS A 385 -16.45 19.80 -1.62
C LYS A 385 -16.56 19.25 -3.03
N TYR A 386 -17.76 19.35 -3.61
CA TYR A 386 -18.07 18.92 -4.97
C TYR A 386 -17.30 19.74 -6.01
N ASP A 387 -17.34 21.07 -5.89
CA ASP A 387 -16.66 21.98 -6.81
C ASP A 387 -15.15 21.73 -6.83
N PHE A 388 -14.55 21.45 -5.66
CA PHE A 388 -13.15 21.05 -5.55
C PHE A 388 -12.84 19.74 -6.28
N ALA A 389 -13.60 18.68 -5.99
CA ALA A 389 -13.38 17.39 -6.63
C ALA A 389 -13.54 17.48 -8.15
N MET A 390 -14.62 18.11 -8.62
CA MET A 390 -15.02 18.15 -10.02
C MET A 390 -14.15 19.09 -10.87
N ASN A 391 -13.66 20.21 -10.32
CA ASN A 391 -13.03 21.26 -11.14
C ASN A 391 -11.54 21.48 -10.84
N GLN A 392 -11.01 20.93 -9.75
CA GLN A 392 -9.68 21.32 -9.25
C GLN A 392 -8.72 20.15 -9.05
N VAL A 393 -9.19 18.90 -9.13
CA VAL A 393 -8.36 17.69 -9.00
C VAL A 393 -8.15 17.05 -10.37
N TYR A 394 -6.89 16.91 -10.79
CA TYR A 394 -6.49 16.40 -12.11
C TYR A 394 -5.50 15.25 -11.97
N GLY A 395 -5.51 14.33 -12.93
CA GLY A 395 -4.57 13.22 -12.97
C GLY A 395 -4.25 12.78 -14.39
N VAL A 396 -3.05 12.25 -14.60
CA VAL A 396 -2.65 11.60 -15.85
C VAL A 396 -2.16 10.20 -15.53
N GLU A 397 -2.62 9.20 -16.29
CA GLU A 397 -2.20 7.82 -16.15
C GLU A 397 -2.07 7.17 -17.52
N ILE A 398 -0.87 6.64 -17.81
CA ILE A 398 -0.52 6.05 -19.10
C ILE A 398 -1.20 4.70 -19.30
N HIS A 399 -1.48 3.94 -18.23
CA HIS A 399 -2.11 2.63 -18.33
C HIS A 399 -3.63 2.72 -18.21
N GLU A 400 -4.35 2.40 -19.28
CA GLU A 400 -5.81 2.55 -19.37
C GLU A 400 -6.57 1.89 -18.19
N ILE A 401 -6.23 0.65 -17.82
CA ILE A 401 -6.88 -0.04 -16.68
C ILE A 401 -6.64 0.68 -15.34
N LEU A 402 -5.42 1.17 -15.08
CA LEU A 402 -5.12 1.92 -13.85
C LEU A 402 -5.86 3.25 -13.83
N ALA A 403 -5.92 3.94 -14.97
CA ALA A 403 -6.68 5.17 -15.10
C ALA A 403 -8.16 4.93 -14.80
N ARG A 404 -8.74 3.81 -15.26
CA ARG A 404 -10.11 3.40 -14.88
C ARG A 404 -10.21 3.15 -13.37
N ILE A 405 -9.26 2.44 -12.77
CA ILE A 405 -9.21 2.23 -11.31
C ILE A 405 -9.20 3.58 -10.57
N CYS A 406 -8.37 4.52 -10.99
CA CYS A 406 -8.28 5.87 -10.45
C CYS A 406 -9.63 6.59 -10.54
N LYS A 407 -10.25 6.61 -11.74
CA LYS A 407 -11.57 7.22 -11.96
C LYS A 407 -12.63 6.63 -11.03
N ILE A 408 -12.66 5.31 -10.88
CA ILE A 408 -13.63 4.62 -10.02
C ILE A 408 -13.38 4.95 -8.55
N ASN A 409 -12.12 4.93 -8.13
CA ASN A 409 -11.73 5.30 -6.77
C ASN A 409 -12.20 6.73 -6.44
N LEU A 410 -12.00 7.69 -7.34
CA LEU A 410 -12.43 9.08 -7.14
C LEU A 410 -13.96 9.25 -7.23
N LEU A 411 -14.64 8.54 -8.14
CA LEU A 411 -16.09 8.61 -8.30
C LEU A 411 -16.81 8.12 -7.03
N LEU A 412 -16.35 7.01 -6.47
CA LEU A 412 -16.92 6.43 -5.24
C LEU A 412 -16.83 7.40 -4.06
N HIS A 413 -15.88 8.33 -4.11
CA HIS A 413 -15.66 9.33 -3.09
C HIS A 413 -16.36 10.66 -3.34
N HIS A 414 -17.11 10.83 -4.44
CA HIS A 414 -17.76 12.07 -4.94
C HIS A 414 -16.95 12.82 -6.02
N ASP A 415 -17.22 12.43 -7.27
CA ASP A 415 -17.08 13.15 -8.56
C ASP A 415 -15.74 13.84 -8.90
N GLY A 416 -14.61 13.26 -8.47
CA GLY A 416 -13.27 13.73 -8.87
C GLY A 416 -12.71 13.11 -10.16
N HIS A 417 -13.49 12.28 -10.87
CA HIS A 417 -12.96 11.43 -11.94
C HIS A 417 -12.91 12.08 -13.33
N THR A 418 -13.59 13.22 -13.50
CA THR A 418 -13.80 13.88 -14.80
C THR A 418 -12.53 14.45 -15.43
N ASN A 419 -11.53 14.79 -14.60
CA ASN A 419 -10.28 15.39 -15.04
C ASN A 419 -9.10 14.39 -15.04
N ILE A 420 -9.39 13.09 -15.14
CA ILE A 420 -8.36 12.05 -15.24
C ILE A 420 -8.15 11.70 -16.73
N GLU A 421 -6.98 12.06 -17.25
CA GLU A 421 -6.50 11.62 -18.56
C GLU A 421 -5.99 10.19 -18.48
N ALA A 422 -6.46 9.36 -19.40
CA ALA A 422 -6.11 7.95 -19.50
C ALA A 422 -5.34 7.69 -20.80
N ASP A 423 -4.54 6.63 -20.82
CA ASP A 423 -3.87 6.11 -22.02
C ASP A 423 -2.89 7.12 -22.66
N ARG A 424 -2.33 8.01 -21.84
CA ARG A 424 -1.35 9.02 -22.26
C ARG A 424 -0.31 9.29 -21.20
N SER A 425 0.93 9.48 -21.63
CA SER A 425 2.00 9.97 -20.79
C SER A 425 1.88 11.48 -20.56
N ILE A 426 2.20 11.94 -19.35
CA ILE A 426 2.31 13.37 -19.03
C ILE A 426 3.37 14.11 -19.87
N LEU A 427 4.31 13.37 -20.48
CA LEU A 427 5.34 13.94 -21.34
C LEU A 427 4.82 14.31 -22.74
N ASP A 428 3.65 13.82 -23.14
CA ASP A 428 2.99 14.21 -24.40
C ASP A 428 2.61 15.69 -24.37
N THR A 429 2.37 16.30 -25.54
CA THR A 429 2.01 17.71 -25.71
C THR A 429 0.54 17.96 -25.98
N ALA A 430 -0.25 16.90 -26.22
CA ALA A 430 -1.66 17.01 -26.58
C ALA A 430 -2.55 16.12 -25.70
N PHE A 431 -3.40 16.77 -24.91
CA PHE A 431 -4.37 16.17 -24.00
C PHE A 431 -5.78 16.66 -24.33
N SER A 432 -6.79 15.87 -23.96
CA SER A 432 -8.19 16.26 -24.14
C SER A 432 -8.58 17.42 -23.22
N ASN A 433 -8.00 17.45 -22.02
CA ASN A 433 -8.13 18.53 -21.07
C ASN A 433 -7.14 19.65 -21.40
N SER A 434 -7.69 20.79 -21.85
CA SER A 434 -6.90 21.96 -22.22
C SER A 434 -6.01 22.53 -21.09
N ARG A 435 -6.28 22.20 -19.82
CA ARG A 435 -5.43 22.61 -18.69
C ARG A 435 -4.07 21.89 -18.67
N LEU A 436 -3.99 20.71 -19.28
CA LEU A 436 -2.76 19.94 -19.40
C LEU A 436 -1.91 20.35 -20.61
N ASN A 437 -2.49 21.12 -21.55
CA ASN A 437 -1.82 21.51 -22.77
C ASN A 437 -0.89 22.73 -22.55
N PRO A 438 0.37 22.68 -23.05
CA PRO A 438 1.26 23.84 -23.06
C PRO A 438 0.77 24.92 -24.05
N PRO A 439 1.23 26.19 -23.93
CA PRO A 439 2.12 26.73 -22.90
C PRO A 439 1.32 27.51 -21.86
N ARG A 440 0.91 26.87 -20.76
CA ARG A 440 0.42 27.60 -19.59
C ARG A 440 0.88 26.86 -18.34
N SER A 441 1.40 27.62 -17.38
CA SER A 441 1.60 27.17 -16.02
C SER A 441 0.25 27.28 -15.30
N GLN A 442 -0.39 26.15 -14.98
CA GLN A 442 -1.83 26.10 -14.66
C GLN A 442 -2.16 25.47 -13.30
N PHE A 443 -1.19 24.91 -12.59
CA PHE A 443 -1.45 24.17 -11.35
C PHE A 443 -0.79 24.84 -10.15
N SER A 444 -1.57 25.03 -9.09
CA SER A 444 -1.09 25.54 -7.81
C SER A 444 -0.30 24.47 -7.07
N VAL A 445 -0.65 23.19 -7.26
CA VAL A 445 0.03 22.06 -6.63
C VAL A 445 0.19 20.89 -7.60
N VAL A 446 1.40 20.32 -7.65
CA VAL A 446 1.69 19.05 -8.36
C VAL A 446 2.26 18.05 -7.36
N LEU A 447 1.71 16.84 -7.30
CA LEU A 447 2.20 15.81 -6.37
C LEU A 447 2.05 14.43 -6.96
N GLY A 448 2.89 13.48 -6.55
CA GLY A 448 2.79 12.12 -7.08
C GLY A 448 4.04 11.28 -6.88
N ASN A 449 4.04 10.14 -7.56
CA ASN A 449 5.13 9.17 -7.56
C ASN A 449 5.47 8.76 -9.00
N PRO A 450 6.38 9.48 -9.68
CA PRO A 450 6.82 9.12 -11.02
C PRO A 450 7.39 7.69 -11.07
N PRO A 451 7.27 6.96 -12.20
CA PRO A 451 7.91 5.66 -12.35
C PRO A 451 9.44 5.79 -12.29
N PHE A 452 10.10 4.84 -11.61
CA PHE A 452 11.54 4.83 -11.41
C PHE A 452 12.25 3.83 -12.32
N GLY A 453 13.38 4.26 -12.90
CA GLY A 453 14.28 3.36 -13.62
C GLY A 453 13.80 2.95 -15.02
N THR A 454 12.63 3.42 -15.44
CA THR A 454 12.20 3.37 -16.83
C THR A 454 13.05 4.35 -17.64
N LYS A 455 13.63 3.88 -18.75
CA LYS A 455 14.40 4.74 -19.65
C LYS A 455 13.47 5.25 -20.76
N ILE A 456 13.33 6.57 -20.85
CA ILE A 456 12.67 7.22 -21.97
C ILE A 456 13.69 7.34 -23.11
N VAL A 457 13.31 6.89 -24.30
CA VAL A 457 14.16 6.90 -25.49
C VAL A 457 13.61 7.92 -26.49
N GLU A 458 14.49 8.64 -27.17
CA GLU A 458 14.08 9.58 -28.23
C GLU A 458 13.28 8.85 -29.31
N GLY A 459 12.08 9.35 -29.61
CA GLY A 459 11.15 8.75 -30.60
C GLY A 459 10.22 7.66 -30.03
N ASP A 460 10.21 7.44 -28.72
CA ASP A 460 9.23 6.55 -28.06
C ASP A 460 7.84 7.22 -28.03
N GLU A 461 6.97 6.87 -28.98
CA GLU A 461 5.63 7.48 -29.13
C GLU A 461 4.69 7.16 -27.95
N GLU A 462 4.84 6.01 -27.28
CA GLU A 462 4.01 5.69 -26.11
C GLU A 462 4.35 6.59 -24.93
N GLN A 463 5.64 6.87 -24.73
CA GLN A 463 6.11 7.68 -23.61
C GLN A 463 6.13 9.19 -23.91
N LEU A 464 6.47 9.61 -25.12
CA LEU A 464 6.64 11.01 -25.49
C LEU A 464 5.49 11.57 -26.32
N GLY A 465 4.63 10.71 -26.89
CA GLY A 465 3.61 11.15 -27.84
C GLY A 465 4.24 11.95 -28.99
N GLN A 466 3.81 13.19 -29.16
CA GLN A 466 4.35 14.09 -30.20
C GLN A 466 5.56 14.92 -29.73
N ASN A 467 6.00 14.73 -28.48
CA ASN A 467 7.12 15.46 -27.89
C ASN A 467 8.48 14.84 -28.26
N ARG A 468 9.57 15.53 -27.91
CA ARG A 468 10.95 15.07 -28.14
C ARG A 468 11.77 15.27 -26.88
N LEU A 469 12.79 14.42 -26.63
CA LEU A 469 13.68 14.61 -25.48
C LEU A 469 14.43 15.94 -25.52
N ASP A 470 14.72 16.44 -26.71
CA ASP A 470 15.44 17.70 -26.88
C ASP A 470 14.66 18.93 -26.39
N THR A 471 13.34 18.83 -26.21
CA THR A 471 12.53 19.91 -25.62
C THR A 471 12.72 20.06 -24.12
N PHE A 472 13.23 19.02 -23.45
CA PHE A 472 13.50 19.03 -22.01
C PHE A 472 14.92 19.49 -21.74
N ARG A 473 15.09 20.52 -20.91
CA ARG A 473 16.41 21.06 -20.52
C ARG A 473 17.28 20.01 -19.84
N VAL A 474 16.70 19.07 -19.10
CA VAL A 474 17.45 17.97 -18.45
C VAL A 474 17.84 16.85 -19.42
N ALA A 475 17.25 16.78 -20.61
CA ALA A 475 17.50 15.74 -21.61
C ALA A 475 18.02 16.25 -22.96
N ALA A 476 18.20 17.58 -23.12
CA ALA A 476 18.69 18.15 -24.37
C ALA A 476 20.05 17.57 -24.79
N GLY A 477 20.12 17.15 -26.06
CA GLY A 477 21.25 16.42 -26.65
C GLY A 477 21.36 14.93 -26.27
N MET A 478 20.41 14.36 -25.53
CA MET A 478 20.46 12.96 -25.08
C MET A 478 19.57 12.05 -25.93
N ARG A 479 20.01 10.80 -26.14
CA ARG A 479 19.19 9.76 -26.82
C ARG A 479 18.28 8.99 -25.88
N LYS A 480 18.61 8.99 -24.59
CA LYS A 480 17.86 8.29 -23.54
C LYS A 480 18.06 8.98 -22.20
N VAL A 481 17.04 8.97 -21.34
CA VAL A 481 17.06 9.56 -20.00
C VAL A 481 16.19 8.76 -19.04
N ASP A 482 16.47 8.80 -17.74
CA ASP A 482 15.56 8.25 -16.73
C ASP A 482 14.24 9.03 -16.71
N SER A 483 13.11 8.33 -16.66
CA SER A 483 11.75 8.91 -16.72
C SER A 483 11.53 9.97 -15.65
N GLU A 484 11.99 9.73 -14.43
CA GLU A 484 11.78 10.66 -13.32
C GLU A 484 12.49 12.01 -13.54
N HIS A 485 13.53 12.09 -14.38
CA HIS A 485 14.21 13.37 -14.66
C HIS A 485 13.29 14.31 -15.47
N VAL A 486 12.73 13.81 -16.58
CA VAL A 486 11.87 14.60 -17.48
C VAL A 486 10.48 14.81 -16.91
N ILE A 487 9.97 13.88 -16.08
CA ILE A 487 8.69 14.07 -15.38
C ILE A 487 8.81 15.15 -14.31
N VAL A 488 9.95 15.26 -13.60
CA VAL A 488 10.19 16.37 -12.67
C VAL A 488 10.21 17.71 -13.41
N GLU A 489 10.92 17.80 -14.55
CA GLU A 489 10.91 19.02 -15.38
C GLU A 489 9.49 19.37 -15.84
N ARG A 490 8.76 18.40 -16.39
CA ARG A 490 7.38 18.57 -16.84
C ARG A 490 6.47 19.06 -15.72
N SER A 491 6.60 18.47 -14.54
CA SER A 491 5.83 18.84 -13.35
C SER A 491 6.11 20.28 -12.92
N ILE A 492 7.38 20.71 -12.95
CA ILE A 492 7.76 22.09 -12.63
C ILE A 492 7.24 23.07 -13.69
N ASP A 493 7.23 22.70 -14.97
CA ASP A 493 6.72 23.57 -16.04
C ASP A 493 5.21 23.80 -15.94
N LEU A 494 4.46 22.77 -15.54
CA LEU A 494 3.01 22.82 -15.33
C LEU A 494 2.59 23.63 -14.09
N LEU A 495 3.47 23.81 -13.11
CA LEU A 495 3.22 24.66 -11.94
C LEU A 495 3.11 26.14 -12.31
N GLU A 496 2.11 26.83 -11.76
CA GLU A 496 2.05 28.30 -11.75
C GLU A 496 3.22 28.92 -10.97
N PRO A 497 3.62 30.17 -11.26
CA PRO A 497 4.62 30.88 -10.46
C PRO A 497 4.22 30.91 -8.98
N GLY A 498 5.08 30.43 -8.08
CA GLY A 498 4.77 30.28 -6.66
C GLY A 498 4.03 28.99 -6.28
N GLY A 499 3.64 28.16 -7.27
CA GLY A 499 3.05 26.84 -7.07
C GLY A 499 4.00 25.87 -6.34
N ARG A 500 3.42 24.86 -5.69
CA ARG A 500 4.13 23.92 -4.81
C ARG A 500 4.15 22.53 -5.43
N LEU A 501 5.22 21.78 -5.20
CA LEU A 501 5.36 20.42 -5.69
C LEU A 501 5.84 19.47 -4.60
N GLY A 502 5.34 18.24 -4.62
CA GLY A 502 5.76 17.15 -3.73
C GLY A 502 5.85 15.84 -4.50
N LEU A 503 7.06 15.44 -4.92
CA LEU A 503 7.27 14.21 -5.69
C LEU A 503 8.13 13.22 -4.90
N ILE A 504 7.71 11.95 -4.88
CA ILE A 504 8.58 10.85 -4.42
C ILE A 504 9.62 10.59 -5.51
N LEU A 505 10.89 10.59 -5.15
CA LEU A 505 12.02 10.41 -6.05
C LEU A 505 13.01 9.38 -5.48
N PRO A 506 13.78 8.68 -6.34
CA PRO A 506 14.85 7.82 -5.86
C PRO A 506 15.97 8.65 -5.23
N ASP A 507 16.54 8.19 -4.12
CA ASP A 507 17.66 8.87 -3.43
C ASP A 507 18.85 9.11 -4.38
N GLY A 508 19.03 8.25 -5.38
CA GLY A 508 20.06 8.39 -6.41
C GLY A 508 19.99 9.73 -7.14
N LEU A 509 18.80 10.26 -7.45
CA LEU A 509 18.64 11.57 -8.09
C LEU A 509 19.20 12.69 -7.20
N LEU A 510 19.09 12.53 -5.89
CA LEU A 510 19.55 13.51 -4.90
C LEU A 510 21.04 13.39 -4.57
N ASN A 511 21.66 12.21 -4.74
CA ASN A 511 23.03 11.96 -4.26
C ASN A 511 24.06 11.47 -5.29
N ASN A 512 23.64 10.88 -6.42
CA ASN A 512 24.58 10.36 -7.41
C ASN A 512 25.43 11.50 -7.98
N SER A 513 26.73 11.27 -8.04
CA SER A 513 27.72 12.14 -8.66
C SER A 513 28.01 11.70 -10.10
N GLY A 514 28.63 12.58 -10.88
CA GLY A 514 29.07 12.30 -12.25
C GLY A 514 28.01 12.53 -13.33
N THR A 515 28.49 12.95 -14.50
CA THR A 515 27.67 13.34 -15.67
C THR A 515 26.91 12.17 -16.30
N GLN A 516 27.44 10.94 -16.21
CA GLN A 516 26.80 9.73 -16.75
C GLN A 516 25.43 9.43 -16.12
N SER A 517 25.23 9.81 -14.85
CA SER A 517 23.96 9.62 -14.15
C SER A 517 22.90 10.65 -14.54
N ASN A 518 23.28 11.75 -15.20
CA ASN A 518 22.46 12.94 -15.43
C ASN A 518 21.89 13.62 -14.16
N CYS A 519 22.15 13.07 -12.95
CA CYS A 519 21.58 13.55 -11.69
C CYS A 519 22.05 14.97 -11.33
N PRO A 520 23.34 15.36 -11.47
CA PRO A 520 23.78 16.75 -11.23
C PRO A 520 23.07 17.78 -12.12
N ARG A 521 22.84 17.44 -13.40
CA ARG A 521 22.10 18.30 -14.34
C ARG A 521 20.66 18.49 -13.89
N THR A 522 19.98 17.40 -13.49
CA THR A 522 18.61 17.47 -12.97
C THR A 522 18.52 18.26 -11.66
N ARG A 523 19.44 18.06 -10.70
CA ARG A 523 19.46 18.85 -9.44
C ARG A 523 19.64 20.34 -9.71
N THR A 524 20.55 20.68 -10.61
CA THR A 524 20.85 22.06 -11.02
C THR A 524 19.65 22.71 -11.68
N PHE A 525 18.99 21.98 -12.58
CA PHE A 525 17.72 22.39 -13.14
C PHE A 525 16.67 22.70 -12.04
N ILE A 526 16.42 21.77 -11.11
CA ILE A 526 15.44 21.94 -10.03
C ILE A 526 15.76 23.21 -9.22
N ALA A 527 16.99 23.34 -8.75
CA ALA A 527 17.45 24.48 -7.94
C ALA A 527 17.40 25.82 -8.70
N SER A 528 17.45 25.79 -10.03
CA SER A 528 17.36 26.98 -10.89
C SER A 528 15.91 27.40 -11.20
N GLN A 529 14.92 26.56 -10.88
CA GLN A 529 13.50 26.86 -11.15
C GLN A 529 12.74 27.32 -9.90
N GLY A 530 13.28 27.15 -8.69
CA GLY A 530 12.54 27.45 -7.46
C GLY A 530 13.25 27.10 -6.16
N LEU A 531 12.48 27.18 -5.08
CA LEU A 531 12.91 26.92 -3.71
C LEU A 531 12.72 25.44 -3.39
N ILE A 532 13.79 24.74 -3.04
CA ILE A 532 13.69 23.39 -2.45
C ILE A 532 13.32 23.56 -0.98
N THR A 533 12.02 23.44 -0.67
CA THR A 533 11.49 23.79 0.66
C THR A 533 11.72 22.70 1.69
N ALA A 534 11.62 21.43 1.28
CA ALA A 534 11.93 20.30 2.14
C ALA A 534 12.37 19.05 1.36
N ILE A 535 13.16 18.19 2.00
CA ILE A 535 13.45 16.84 1.51
C ILE A 535 13.31 15.86 2.67
N ILE A 536 12.43 14.87 2.53
CA ILE A 536 12.18 13.87 3.58
C ILE A 536 12.61 12.50 3.07
N SER A 537 13.62 11.91 3.71
CA SER A 537 14.12 10.58 3.36
C SER A 537 13.34 9.48 4.07
N PHE A 538 13.01 8.43 3.34
CA PHE A 538 12.29 7.27 3.85
C PHE A 538 13.23 6.10 4.17
N PRO A 539 12.81 5.15 5.03
CA PRO A 539 13.60 3.97 5.28
C PRO A 539 13.65 3.08 4.03
N ASP A 540 14.72 2.28 3.90
CA ASP A 540 14.98 1.39 2.76
C ASP A 540 13.84 0.42 2.43
N HIS A 541 12.91 0.18 3.37
CA HIS A 541 11.79 -0.74 3.20
C HIS A 541 10.47 -0.07 2.81
N ALA A 542 10.44 1.26 2.72
CA ALA A 542 9.20 2.02 2.46
C ALA A 542 8.49 1.56 1.17
N PHE A 543 9.24 1.14 0.14
CA PHE A 543 8.71 0.64 -1.13
C PHE A 543 9.13 -0.81 -1.47
N ARG A 544 9.77 -1.53 -0.54
CA ARG A 544 10.26 -2.92 -0.79
C ARG A 544 9.15 -3.89 -1.17
N LYS A 545 8.02 -3.84 -0.46
CA LYS A 545 6.87 -4.71 -0.74
C LYS A 545 6.21 -4.45 -2.10
N SER A 546 6.39 -3.25 -2.64
CA SER A 546 5.95 -2.93 -3.99
C SER A 546 6.92 -3.48 -5.06
N GLY A 547 8.04 -4.09 -4.65
CA GLY A 547 9.10 -4.65 -5.49
C GLY A 547 10.31 -3.72 -5.65
N ALA A 548 10.25 -2.49 -5.12
CA ALA A 548 11.31 -1.51 -5.34
C ALA A 548 12.44 -1.73 -4.35
N GLN A 549 13.66 -1.92 -4.85
CA GLN A 549 14.85 -2.05 -4.01
C GLN A 549 15.51 -0.70 -3.67
N ASN A 550 14.89 0.41 -4.10
CA ASN A 550 15.49 1.73 -4.04
C ASN A 550 15.10 2.46 -2.76
N LYS A 551 16.07 3.09 -2.10
CA LYS A 551 15.78 4.11 -1.08
C LYS A 551 15.17 5.32 -1.79
N THR A 552 14.13 5.88 -1.21
CA THR A 552 13.38 7.00 -1.79
C THR A 552 13.26 8.14 -0.79
N SER A 553 13.06 9.33 -1.33
CA SER A 553 12.79 10.55 -0.59
C SER A 553 11.64 11.31 -1.24
N ILE A 554 10.95 12.16 -0.49
CA ILE A 554 10.05 13.16 -1.07
C ILE A 554 10.78 14.49 -1.20
N LEU A 555 10.79 15.03 -2.42
CA LEU A 555 11.20 16.39 -2.71
C LEU A 555 9.99 17.31 -2.63
N PHE A 556 10.03 18.29 -1.72
CA PHE A 556 9.11 19.41 -1.69
C PHE A 556 9.77 20.66 -2.28
N PHE A 557 9.04 21.31 -3.17
CA PHE A 557 9.54 22.40 -4.00
C PHE A 557 8.50 23.50 -4.12
N LYS A 558 8.93 24.74 -4.26
CA LYS A 558 8.08 25.88 -4.60
C LYS A 558 8.68 26.63 -5.79
N LYS A 559 7.96 26.69 -6.90
CA LYS A 559 8.41 27.39 -8.12
C LYS A 559 8.66 28.86 -7.81
N PHE A 560 9.73 29.43 -8.38
CA PHE A 560 10.00 30.85 -8.22
C PHE A 560 8.80 31.69 -8.66
N SER A 561 8.56 32.79 -7.94
CA SER A 561 7.72 33.87 -8.48
C SER A 561 8.37 34.46 -9.72
N VAL A 562 7.59 35.17 -10.54
CA VAL A 562 8.12 35.84 -11.74
C VAL A 562 9.28 36.78 -11.39
N ALA A 563 9.21 37.48 -10.25
CA ALA A 563 10.26 38.37 -9.78
C ALA A 563 11.53 37.60 -9.37
N GLN A 564 11.38 36.53 -8.59
CA GLN A 564 12.50 35.67 -8.16
C GLN A 564 13.20 35.03 -9.36
N LYS A 565 12.45 34.48 -10.32
CA LYS A 565 13.02 33.85 -11.50
C LYS A 565 13.84 34.83 -12.32
N ARG A 566 13.32 36.05 -12.54
CA ARG A 566 14.04 37.11 -13.26
C ARG A 566 15.32 37.54 -12.53
N ALA A 567 15.29 37.64 -11.21
CA ALA A 567 16.46 37.99 -10.41
C ALA A 567 17.54 36.89 -10.47
N PHE A 568 17.12 35.63 -10.27
CA PHE A 568 18.00 34.47 -10.40
C PHE A 568 18.62 34.38 -11.80
N ASP A 569 17.83 34.47 -12.87
CA ASP A 569 18.33 34.32 -14.24
C ASP A 569 19.37 35.37 -14.61
N ARG A 570 19.17 36.63 -14.19
CA ARG A 570 20.17 37.68 -14.43
C ARG A 570 21.48 37.38 -13.71
N ALA A 571 21.43 36.94 -12.46
CA ALA A 571 22.62 36.60 -11.69
C ALA A 571 23.32 35.35 -12.26
N TYR A 572 22.54 34.31 -12.55
CA TYR A 572 23.02 33.04 -13.06
C TYR A 572 23.65 33.16 -14.44
N SER A 573 22.97 33.80 -15.41
CA SER A 573 23.53 34.02 -16.74
C SER A 573 24.81 34.85 -16.69
N GLY A 574 24.86 35.92 -15.88
CA GLY A 574 26.08 36.71 -15.71
C GLY A 574 27.27 35.88 -15.20
N LEU A 575 27.04 34.93 -14.28
CA LEU A 575 28.09 34.04 -13.77
C LEU A 575 28.56 33.04 -14.83
N VAL A 576 27.62 32.39 -15.53
CA VAL A 576 27.94 31.41 -16.57
C VAL A 576 28.66 32.06 -17.76
N ASP A 577 28.24 33.27 -18.16
CA ASP A 577 28.87 34.03 -19.24
C ASP A 577 30.33 34.42 -18.90
N THR A 578 30.63 34.59 -17.61
CA THR A 578 32.01 34.83 -17.12
C THR A 578 32.83 33.54 -16.91
N GLY A 579 32.28 32.37 -17.25
CA GLY A 579 32.98 31.09 -17.22
C GLY A 579 32.82 30.30 -15.90
N THR A 580 31.92 30.71 -15.01
CA THR A 580 31.62 29.92 -13.79
C THR A 580 30.93 28.61 -14.18
N ASP A 581 31.35 27.49 -13.56
CA ASP A 581 30.67 26.20 -13.75
C ASP A 581 29.15 26.32 -13.47
N PRO A 582 28.27 25.85 -14.38
CA PRO A 582 26.82 25.96 -14.23
C PRO A 582 26.27 25.41 -12.91
N HIS A 583 26.86 24.33 -12.37
CA HIS A 583 26.39 23.74 -11.12
C HIS A 583 26.78 24.60 -9.92
N ALA A 584 28.02 25.09 -9.90
CA ALA A 584 28.50 26.00 -8.86
C ALA A 584 27.78 27.38 -8.90
N ALA A 585 27.43 27.86 -10.10
CA ALA A 585 26.77 29.14 -10.29
C ALA A 585 25.41 29.26 -9.58
N VAL A 586 24.70 28.14 -9.33
CA VAL A 586 23.38 28.15 -8.68
C VAL A 586 23.43 28.77 -7.28
N GLY A 587 24.33 28.30 -6.41
CA GLY A 587 24.43 28.79 -5.03
C GLY A 587 24.82 30.28 -4.99
N ILE A 588 25.74 30.68 -5.86
CA ILE A 588 26.18 32.08 -5.99
C ILE A 588 25.04 32.96 -6.51
N ALA A 589 24.30 32.50 -7.52
CA ALA A 589 23.18 33.23 -8.11
C ALA A 589 22.03 33.43 -7.12
N ILE A 590 21.72 32.43 -6.29
CA ILE A 590 20.69 32.55 -5.23
C ILE A 590 21.06 33.64 -4.22
N ARG A 591 22.32 33.69 -3.78
CA ARG A 591 22.81 34.76 -2.90
C ARG A 591 22.77 36.12 -3.58
N ALA A 592 23.28 36.22 -4.81
CA ALA A 592 23.31 37.47 -5.57
C ALA A 592 21.92 38.01 -5.92
N ALA A 593 20.93 37.13 -6.04
CA ALA A 593 19.53 37.46 -6.28
C ALA A 593 18.74 37.77 -4.99
N ASP A 594 19.38 37.75 -3.82
CA ASP A 594 18.78 37.95 -2.50
C ASP A 594 17.62 36.96 -2.21
N ILE A 595 17.75 35.73 -2.71
CA ILE A 595 16.77 34.66 -2.50
C ILE A 595 17.24 33.81 -1.31
N ARG A 596 17.27 34.38 -0.11
CA ARG A 596 17.72 33.64 1.09
C ARG A 596 16.60 32.76 1.65
N TYR A 597 16.81 31.45 1.70
CA TYR A 597 15.88 30.51 2.32
C TYR A 597 16.60 29.30 2.94
N ARG A 598 15.89 28.62 3.85
CA ARG A 598 16.32 27.37 4.47
C ARG A 598 15.57 26.19 3.86
N THR A 599 16.23 25.05 3.77
CA THR A 599 15.64 23.79 3.29
C THR A 599 15.45 22.84 4.46
N PHE A 600 14.21 22.44 4.73
CA PHE A 600 13.92 21.48 5.79
C PHE A 600 14.31 20.06 5.38
N LEU A 601 15.20 19.42 6.12
CA LEU A 601 15.60 18.03 5.88
C LEU A 601 15.08 17.17 7.01
N GLY A 602 14.52 16.00 6.68
CA GLY A 602 14.11 14.99 7.64
C GLY A 602 14.48 13.59 7.20
N GLU A 603 14.77 12.70 8.14
CA GLU A 603 14.94 11.26 7.88
C GLU A 603 13.97 10.47 8.76
N ALA A 604 13.09 9.71 8.13
CA ALA A 604 12.16 8.82 8.81
C ALA A 604 12.74 7.41 8.90
N LEU A 605 12.69 6.81 10.09
CA LEU A 605 13.03 5.41 10.31
C LEU A 605 11.78 4.52 10.27
N ARG A 606 10.61 5.09 10.56
CA ARG A 606 9.34 4.38 10.74
C ARG A 606 8.22 5.11 10.02
N VAL A 607 7.46 4.39 9.20
CA VAL A 607 6.46 4.98 8.27
C VAL A 607 5.05 4.41 8.45
N GLY A 608 4.77 3.71 9.56
CA GLY A 608 3.45 3.15 9.86
C GLY A 608 3.22 1.74 9.31
N TYR A 609 4.26 1.08 8.81
CA TYR A 609 4.25 -0.33 8.42
C TYR A 609 5.63 -0.97 8.55
N THR A 610 5.68 -2.29 8.68
CA THR A 610 6.92 -3.08 8.81
C THR A 610 7.61 -3.28 7.46
N PRO A 611 8.85 -3.81 7.41
CA PRO A 611 9.49 -4.18 6.14
C PRO A 611 8.69 -5.18 5.29
N ALA A 612 7.91 -6.06 5.93
CA ALA A 612 6.95 -6.96 5.27
C ALA A 612 5.65 -6.24 4.82
N GLY A 613 5.59 -4.92 4.96
CA GLY A 613 4.44 -4.04 4.69
C GLY A 613 3.17 -4.45 5.45
N ALA A 614 3.33 -4.96 6.67
CA ALA A 614 2.23 -5.12 7.61
C ALA A 614 2.02 -3.80 8.36
N MET A 615 0.77 -3.38 8.52
CA MET A 615 0.42 -2.15 9.23
C MET A 615 0.95 -2.16 10.67
N CYS A 616 1.50 -1.05 11.14
CA CYS A 616 1.93 -0.90 12.52
C CYS A 616 1.67 0.51 13.06
N SER A 617 1.59 0.66 14.38
CA SER A 617 1.41 1.96 15.04
C SER A 617 2.65 2.85 14.99
N ALA A 618 3.81 2.27 14.67
CA ALA A 618 5.09 2.96 14.68
C ALA A 618 5.25 3.82 13.41
N ASN A 619 4.98 5.12 13.55
CA ASN A 619 5.06 6.10 12.47
C ASN A 619 5.81 7.36 12.97
N GLU A 620 6.80 7.86 12.24
CA GLU A 620 7.48 9.13 12.54
C GLU A 620 6.99 10.27 11.65
N LEU A 621 6.28 9.97 10.58
CA LEU A 621 5.80 10.96 9.63
C LEU A 621 4.70 11.83 10.23
N TYR A 622 3.70 11.21 10.87
CA TYR A 622 2.55 11.89 11.46
C TYR A 622 1.81 11.03 12.51
N ARG A 623 0.84 11.62 13.19
CA ARG A 623 -0.15 10.98 14.08
C ARG A 623 -1.55 11.05 13.48
N THR A 624 -2.36 10.04 13.75
CA THR A 624 -3.79 10.02 13.42
C THR A 624 -4.67 10.14 14.66
N ASP A 625 -5.90 10.59 14.48
CA ASP A 625 -6.94 10.50 15.49
C ASP A 625 -7.63 9.11 15.48
N GLU A 626 -8.65 8.93 16.33
CA GLU A 626 -9.42 7.68 16.46
C GLU A 626 -10.20 7.31 15.18
N LYS A 627 -10.49 8.29 14.31
CA LYS A 627 -11.16 8.09 13.02
C LYS A 627 -10.17 7.84 11.88
N GLY A 628 -8.87 7.82 12.18
CA GLY A 628 -7.82 7.62 11.20
C GLY A 628 -7.47 8.87 10.39
N ALA A 629 -8.03 10.05 10.68
CA ALA A 629 -7.65 11.32 10.08
C ALA A 629 -6.37 11.89 10.73
N LEU A 630 -5.76 12.94 10.17
CA LEU A 630 -4.58 13.56 10.76
C LEU A 630 -4.94 14.20 12.11
N ALA A 631 -4.22 13.82 13.17
CA ALA A 631 -4.43 14.42 14.48
C ALA A 631 -4.04 15.92 14.47
N PHE A 632 -4.77 16.74 15.21
CA PHE A 632 -4.42 18.16 15.38
C PHE A 632 -3.03 18.34 16.02
N ARG A 633 -2.71 17.52 17.04
CA ARG A 633 -1.39 17.53 17.69
C ARG A 633 -0.45 16.55 16.99
N GLN A 634 0.63 17.08 16.43
CA GLN A 634 1.67 16.33 15.71
C GLN A 634 3.00 16.26 16.50
N THR A 635 2.95 16.27 17.83
CA THR A 635 4.15 16.23 18.68
C THR A 635 4.97 14.98 18.41
N GLY A 636 6.29 15.15 18.20
CA GLY A 636 7.22 14.04 17.98
C GLY A 636 7.09 13.39 16.60
N THR A 637 6.63 14.13 15.59
CA THR A 637 6.57 13.68 14.19
C THR A 637 7.23 14.69 13.25
N ILE A 638 7.63 14.23 12.07
CA ILE A 638 8.25 15.08 11.04
C ILE A 638 7.26 16.15 10.60
N LEU A 639 5.96 15.83 10.49
CA LEU A 639 4.92 16.81 10.18
C LEU A 639 4.80 17.89 11.27
N GLY A 640 4.98 17.53 12.55
CA GLY A 640 5.04 18.50 13.65
C GLY A 640 6.25 19.41 13.57
N GLU A 641 7.42 18.84 13.28
CA GLU A 641 8.67 19.58 13.07
C GLU A 641 8.59 20.54 11.87
N TRP A 642 7.98 20.09 10.78
CA TRP A 642 7.68 20.94 9.62
C TRP A 642 6.79 22.13 10.00
N GLY A 643 5.77 21.91 10.82
CA GLY A 643 4.93 22.98 11.36
C GLY A 643 5.73 24.00 12.19
N ARG A 644 6.64 23.54 13.06
CA ARG A 644 7.53 24.42 13.84
C ARG A 644 8.46 25.22 12.94
N PHE A 645 9.06 24.57 11.95
CA PHE A 645 9.91 25.23 10.95
C PHE A 645 9.14 26.30 10.16
N ARG A 646 7.94 25.99 9.65
CA ARG A 646 7.12 26.95 8.91
C ARG A 646 6.72 28.16 9.74
N ALA A 647 6.48 27.99 11.04
CA ALA A 647 6.11 29.08 11.93
C ALA A 647 7.29 30.03 12.21
N SER A 648 8.52 29.53 12.28
CA SER A 648 9.71 30.35 12.53
C SER A 648 10.96 29.73 11.88
N PRO A 649 11.16 29.91 10.55
CA PRO A 649 12.24 29.24 9.83
C PRO A 649 13.63 29.59 10.34
N ASP A 650 13.87 30.86 10.66
CA ASP A 650 15.20 31.36 11.05
C ASP A 650 15.67 30.91 12.44
N SER A 651 14.73 30.61 13.33
CA SER A 651 15.01 30.17 14.70
C SER A 651 14.88 28.65 14.89
N TYR A 652 14.62 27.89 13.83
CA TYR A 652 14.45 26.44 13.93
C TYR A 652 15.81 25.74 14.12
N GLY A 653 16.04 25.18 15.31
CA GLY A 653 17.31 24.55 15.71
C GLY A 653 17.46 23.06 15.35
N GLY A 654 16.49 22.47 14.66
CA GLY A 654 16.45 21.03 14.37
C GLY A 654 15.94 20.17 15.54
N HIS A 655 15.85 18.87 15.30
CA HIS A 655 15.39 17.86 16.25
C HIS A 655 16.10 16.52 16.00
N ARG A 656 16.23 15.65 17.01
CA ARG A 656 16.92 14.34 16.89
C ARG A 656 15.98 13.14 16.80
N GLN A 657 14.74 13.26 17.28
CA GLN A 657 13.75 12.17 17.23
C GLN A 657 12.34 12.72 17.00
N PRO A 658 11.93 12.96 15.75
CA PRO A 658 12.61 12.55 14.50
C PRO A 658 13.84 13.39 14.18
N ASP A 659 14.75 12.84 13.37
CA ASP A 659 15.95 13.53 12.89
C ASP A 659 15.54 14.58 11.83
N CYS A 660 15.63 15.85 12.19
CA CYS A 660 15.23 16.98 11.35
C CYS A 660 16.20 18.16 11.51
N THR A 661 16.45 18.89 10.42
CA THR A 661 17.29 20.10 10.40
C THR A 661 16.81 21.07 9.32
N ALA A 662 17.30 22.30 9.31
CA ALA A 662 17.00 23.27 8.25
C ALA A 662 18.18 24.21 7.95
N PRO A 663 19.23 23.75 7.26
CA PRO A 663 20.35 24.60 6.84
C PRO A 663 19.90 25.65 5.81
N LEU A 664 20.70 26.71 5.63
CA LEU A 664 20.55 27.62 4.50
C LEU A 664 20.81 26.86 3.19
N PHE A 665 20.06 27.18 2.14
CA PHE A 665 20.14 26.41 0.90
C PHE A 665 21.52 26.49 0.23
N ASP A 666 22.16 27.65 0.25
CA ASP A 666 23.47 27.84 -0.36
C ASP A 666 24.57 27.09 0.40
N GLU A 667 24.53 27.08 1.74
CA GLU A 667 25.38 26.22 2.56
C GLU A 667 25.16 24.73 2.25
N LEU A 668 23.89 24.32 2.10
CA LEU A 668 23.52 22.96 1.72
C LEU A 668 24.03 22.59 0.32
N TRP A 669 23.93 23.51 -0.64
CA TRP A 669 24.37 23.32 -2.02
C TRP A 669 25.89 23.19 -2.11
N GLU A 670 26.63 23.97 -1.32
CA GLU A 670 28.10 24.04 -1.34
C GLU A 670 28.77 23.01 -0.41
N ALA A 671 28.01 22.36 0.47
CA ALA A 671 28.52 21.38 1.43
C ALA A 671 29.20 20.16 0.78
N HIS A 672 28.96 19.92 -0.52
CA HIS A 672 29.63 18.86 -1.27
C HIS A 672 29.79 19.25 -2.75
N THR A 673 30.90 18.84 -3.38
CA THR A 673 31.24 19.16 -4.78
C THR A 673 30.24 18.63 -5.81
N SER A 674 29.50 17.57 -5.46
CA SER A 674 28.43 17.03 -6.33
C SER A 674 27.09 17.77 -6.18
N HIS A 675 26.99 18.75 -5.29
CA HIS A 675 25.75 19.45 -4.95
C HIS A 675 24.62 18.47 -4.59
N ARG A 676 24.95 17.49 -3.74
CA ARG A 676 24.00 16.47 -3.27
C ARG A 676 23.00 17.06 -2.27
N LEU A 677 21.76 16.59 -2.34
CA LEU A 677 20.63 17.13 -1.58
C LEU A 677 20.01 16.12 -0.59
N ASP A 678 20.58 14.91 -0.47
CA ASP A 678 19.98 13.85 0.34
C ASP A 678 20.10 14.10 1.86
N PRO A 679 18.99 13.98 2.64
CA PRO A 679 18.97 14.28 4.07
C PRO A 679 20.02 13.51 4.89
N LYS A 680 20.29 12.24 4.56
CA LYS A 680 21.21 11.40 5.33
C LYS A 680 22.63 11.98 5.41
N TYR A 681 23.12 12.60 4.35
CA TYR A 681 24.47 13.16 4.30
C TYR A 681 24.55 14.41 5.18
N HIS A 682 23.60 15.32 4.99
CA HIS A 682 23.56 16.61 5.66
C HIS A 682 23.24 16.48 7.16
N LEU A 683 22.30 15.61 7.53
CA LEU A 683 22.01 15.29 8.94
C LEU A 683 23.24 14.73 9.64
N PHE A 684 23.96 13.79 9.00
CA PHE A 684 25.18 13.23 9.56
C PHE A 684 26.29 14.28 9.73
N LYS A 685 26.55 15.12 8.72
CA LYS A 685 27.59 16.17 8.79
C LYS A 685 27.32 17.18 9.90
N LEU A 686 26.04 17.54 10.13
CA LEU A 686 25.65 18.43 11.24
C LEU A 686 25.84 17.78 12.62
N GLU A 687 25.67 16.47 12.73
CA GLU A 687 25.96 15.73 13.97
C GLU A 687 27.46 15.58 14.24
N ALA A 688 28.26 15.37 13.19
CA ALA A 688 29.69 15.07 13.30
C ALA A 688 30.51 16.17 14.00
N GLY A 689 30.04 17.41 13.97
CA GLY A 689 30.73 18.55 14.59
C GLY A 689 30.71 18.59 16.13
N ARG A 690 29.95 17.73 16.84
CA ARG A 690 29.45 18.09 18.18
C ARG A 690 30.21 17.54 19.40
N GLN A 691 31.12 16.56 19.29
CA GLN A 691 31.88 16.09 20.45
C GLN A 691 33.18 15.35 20.08
N VAL A 692 34.32 15.79 20.62
CA VAL A 692 35.59 15.06 20.63
C VAL A 692 35.91 14.77 22.09
N PRO A 693 36.08 13.49 22.50
CA PRO A 693 36.49 13.18 23.87
C PRO A 693 37.80 13.89 24.25
N ALA A 694 37.95 14.23 25.53
CA ALA A 694 39.18 14.88 25.99
C ALA A 694 40.40 14.00 25.70
N GLY A 695 41.46 14.58 25.13
CA GLY A 695 42.69 13.87 24.75
C GLY A 695 42.63 13.16 23.39
N TRP A 696 41.46 13.15 22.72
CA TRP A 696 41.34 12.60 21.38
C TRP A 696 41.60 13.67 20.32
N VAL A 697 42.13 13.24 19.18
CA VAL A 697 42.32 14.09 17.99
C VAL A 697 41.27 13.77 16.94
N ARG A 698 41.04 14.72 16.05
CA ARG A 698 40.19 14.56 14.86
C ARG A 698 41.07 14.74 13.63
N ASP A 699 41.01 13.80 12.70
CA ASP A 699 41.75 13.86 11.44
C ASP A 699 40.96 13.18 10.31
N ARG A 700 41.28 13.51 9.05
CA ARG A 700 40.63 12.89 7.88
C ARG A 700 41.26 11.54 7.57
N LEU A 701 40.44 10.59 7.11
CA LEU A 701 40.94 9.28 6.67
C LEU A 701 42.04 9.41 5.61
N GLY A 702 41.91 10.33 4.65
CA GLY A 702 42.93 10.56 3.63
C GLY A 702 44.25 11.15 4.14
N ASN A 703 44.29 11.71 5.36
CA ASN A 703 45.52 12.18 5.99
C ASN A 703 46.25 11.06 6.74
N VAL A 704 45.50 10.11 7.31
CA VAL A 704 46.04 9.02 8.14
C VAL A 704 46.20 7.71 7.39
N LEU A 705 45.57 7.57 6.23
CA LEU A 705 45.63 6.44 5.32
C LEU A 705 46.22 6.86 3.98
N GLU A 706 46.96 5.95 3.35
CA GLU A 706 47.31 6.06 1.92
C GLU A 706 46.76 4.87 1.16
N ARG A 707 46.14 5.16 0.02
CA ARG A 707 45.66 4.14 -0.90
C ARG A 707 46.82 3.35 -1.51
N ARG A 708 46.77 2.02 -1.38
CA ARG A 708 47.72 1.10 -2.01
C ARG A 708 47.21 0.72 -3.40
N GLU A 709 47.91 1.19 -4.44
CA GLU A 709 47.67 0.81 -5.84
C GLU A 709 48.83 -0.03 -6.36
N GLU A 710 49.19 -1.10 -5.65
CA GLU A 710 50.23 -2.06 -6.06
C GLU A 710 49.59 -3.13 -6.97
N PRO A 711 49.72 -3.03 -8.32
CA PRO A 711 49.09 -3.98 -9.22
C PRO A 711 49.82 -5.31 -9.11
N ALA A 712 49.07 -6.41 -9.08
CA ALA A 712 49.67 -7.74 -9.07
C ALA A 712 50.32 -8.05 -10.42
N ASP A 713 51.59 -8.45 -10.39
CA ASP A 713 52.31 -8.90 -11.58
C ASP A 713 52.14 -10.42 -11.77
N PHE A 714 51.55 -10.79 -12.91
CA PHE A 714 51.29 -12.17 -13.31
C PHE A 714 52.27 -12.68 -14.39
N SER A 715 53.25 -11.86 -14.80
CA SER A 715 54.13 -12.15 -15.94
C SER A 715 55.33 -13.05 -15.62
N VAL A 716 55.69 -13.17 -14.34
CA VAL A 716 56.94 -13.81 -13.90
C VAL A 716 56.84 -15.34 -13.87
N ASP A 717 55.72 -15.88 -13.39
CA ASP A 717 55.50 -17.33 -13.26
C ASP A 717 54.02 -17.68 -13.50
N PRO A 718 53.68 -18.29 -14.66
CA PRO A 718 52.30 -18.67 -15.01
C PRO A 718 51.63 -19.67 -14.06
N ASP A 719 52.42 -20.46 -13.33
CA ASP A 719 51.95 -21.53 -12.45
C ASP A 719 51.85 -21.09 -10.98
N ARG A 720 52.33 -19.89 -10.65
CA ARG A 720 52.23 -19.32 -9.31
C ARG A 720 50.76 -19.24 -8.86
N LEU A 721 50.50 -19.81 -7.68
CA LEU A 721 49.20 -19.74 -7.01
C LEU A 721 49.05 -18.45 -6.20
N PHE A 722 47.85 -17.89 -6.22
CA PHE A 722 47.48 -16.71 -5.46
C PHE A 722 46.27 -16.98 -4.57
N THR A 723 46.25 -16.33 -3.41
CA THR A 723 45.05 -16.28 -2.57
C THR A 723 44.22 -15.08 -2.97
N VAL A 724 42.96 -15.28 -3.38
CA VAL A 724 42.01 -14.18 -3.62
C VAL A 724 41.18 -13.99 -2.36
N MET A 725 41.13 -12.76 -1.84
CA MET A 725 40.39 -12.47 -0.62
C MET A 725 38.98 -11.90 -0.90
N THR A 726 38.07 -12.10 0.06
CA THR A 726 36.79 -11.41 0.16
C THR A 726 36.52 -11.01 1.61
N ILE A 727 35.63 -10.05 1.83
CA ILE A 727 35.32 -9.49 3.16
C ILE A 727 33.85 -9.77 3.50
N GLY A 728 33.62 -10.35 4.67
CA GLY A 728 32.27 -10.52 5.23
C GLY A 728 31.75 -9.25 5.93
N GLN A 729 30.43 -9.18 6.17
CA GLN A 729 29.79 -8.08 6.91
C GLN A 729 30.27 -7.99 8.37
N SER A 730 30.70 -9.12 8.94
CA SER A 730 31.34 -9.22 10.25
C SER A 730 32.78 -8.66 10.27
N GLY A 731 33.36 -8.32 9.12
CA GLY A 731 34.72 -7.80 8.99
C GLY A 731 35.78 -8.89 9.07
N ASP A 732 35.40 -10.13 8.78
CA ASP A 732 36.33 -11.24 8.62
C ASP A 732 36.74 -11.34 7.15
N ILE A 733 38.03 -11.60 6.93
CA ILE A 733 38.59 -11.86 5.61
C ILE A 733 38.57 -13.37 5.37
N ARG A 734 38.14 -13.78 4.19
CA ARG A 734 38.08 -15.18 3.77
C ARG A 734 38.76 -15.36 2.43
N ALA A 735 39.40 -16.51 2.24
CA ALA A 735 39.87 -16.93 0.93
C ALA A 735 38.67 -17.31 0.06
N ARG A 736 38.67 -16.85 -1.18
CA ARG A 736 37.63 -17.16 -2.16
C ARG A 736 37.90 -18.53 -2.75
N GLU A 737 36.92 -19.43 -2.68
CA GLU A 737 37.04 -20.79 -3.22
C GLU A 737 37.22 -20.80 -4.75
N ALA A 738 38.26 -21.50 -5.21
CA ALA A 738 38.45 -21.80 -6.62
C ALA A 738 37.45 -22.89 -7.09
N GLY A 739 37.14 -22.95 -8.38
CA GLY A 739 36.24 -23.94 -8.98
C GLY A 739 34.74 -23.74 -8.71
N LYS A 740 34.35 -22.74 -7.89
CA LYS A 740 32.95 -22.45 -7.57
C LYS A 740 32.35 -21.39 -8.49
N GLY A 741 31.23 -21.73 -9.15
CA GLY A 741 30.52 -20.83 -10.05
C GLY A 741 31.33 -20.49 -11.31
N ARG A 742 31.65 -19.21 -11.51
CA ARG A 742 32.49 -18.72 -12.63
C ARG A 742 33.98 -18.56 -12.26
N ASN A 743 34.38 -18.96 -11.05
CA ASN A 743 35.78 -18.86 -10.65
C ASN A 743 36.62 -19.93 -11.38
N PRO A 744 37.89 -19.65 -11.70
CA PRO A 744 38.78 -20.64 -12.32
C PRO A 744 38.99 -21.84 -11.37
N PRO A 745 39.34 -23.03 -11.90
CA PRO A 745 39.57 -24.24 -11.10
C PRO A 745 40.60 -24.02 -9.99
N GLU A 746 41.62 -23.20 -10.28
CA GLU A 746 42.65 -22.77 -9.35
C GLU A 746 43.00 -21.30 -9.63
N TRP A 747 43.43 -20.57 -8.61
CA TRP A 747 43.87 -19.17 -8.74
C TRP A 747 45.33 -19.08 -9.21
N ARG A 748 45.64 -19.64 -10.39
CA ARG A 748 46.97 -19.54 -11.03
C ARG A 748 47.14 -18.24 -11.80
N ALA A 749 48.38 -17.73 -11.87
CA ALA A 749 48.73 -16.50 -12.59
C ALA A 749 48.20 -16.49 -14.05
N SER A 750 48.28 -17.62 -14.75
CA SER A 750 47.80 -17.80 -16.13
C SER A 750 46.30 -17.44 -16.32
N TYR A 751 45.45 -17.71 -15.33
CA TYR A 751 44.02 -17.36 -15.40
C TYR A 751 43.77 -15.86 -15.27
N PHE A 752 44.58 -15.17 -14.46
CA PHE A 752 44.49 -13.72 -14.31
C PHE A 752 45.04 -13.00 -15.55
N ALA A 753 46.09 -13.54 -16.17
CA ALA A 753 46.64 -13.01 -17.42
C ALA A 753 45.66 -13.11 -18.61
N ALA A 754 44.79 -14.13 -18.63
CA ALA A 754 43.79 -14.35 -19.68
C ALA A 754 42.52 -13.49 -19.54
N SER A 755 42.26 -12.89 -18.37
CA SER A 755 41.07 -12.07 -18.12
C SER A 755 41.49 -10.73 -17.48
N PRO A 756 41.57 -9.63 -18.25
CA PRO A 756 42.24 -8.40 -17.84
C PRO A 756 41.38 -7.56 -16.89
N GLY A 757 41.18 -8.05 -15.67
CA GLY A 757 40.77 -7.25 -14.52
C GLY A 757 41.99 -6.69 -13.81
N MET A 758 41.90 -5.48 -13.24
CA MET A 758 42.97 -4.96 -12.39
C MET A 758 42.87 -5.59 -11.00
N TRP A 759 43.94 -6.29 -10.61
CA TRP A 759 44.10 -6.94 -9.31
C TRP A 759 45.21 -6.24 -8.52
N TYR A 760 45.01 -6.08 -7.22
CA TYR A 760 45.93 -5.40 -6.33
C TYR A 760 46.34 -6.34 -5.20
N ALA A 761 47.61 -6.30 -4.82
CA ALA A 761 48.13 -7.06 -3.70
C ALA A 761 47.92 -6.30 -2.39
N ALA A 762 47.35 -6.96 -1.39
CA ALA A 762 47.22 -6.42 -0.04
C ALA A 762 48.36 -6.91 0.86
N ARG A 763 48.75 -6.10 1.85
CA ARG A 763 49.78 -6.44 2.84
C ARG A 763 49.17 -6.56 4.24
N ALA A 764 49.79 -7.39 5.08
CA ALA A 764 49.40 -7.47 6.49
C ALA A 764 49.40 -6.07 7.15
N GLY A 765 48.33 -5.76 7.87
CA GLY A 765 48.11 -4.44 8.49
C GLY A 765 47.41 -3.41 7.61
N ASP A 766 47.22 -3.67 6.30
CA ASP A 766 46.42 -2.79 5.45
C ASP A 766 44.93 -2.85 5.84
N VAL A 767 44.22 -1.74 5.65
CA VAL A 767 42.77 -1.64 5.74
C VAL A 767 42.17 -1.93 4.37
N VAL A 768 41.22 -2.85 4.29
CA VAL A 768 40.51 -3.19 3.06
C VAL A 768 39.00 -3.11 3.29
N PHE A 769 38.25 -2.58 2.33
CA PHE A 769 36.79 -2.51 2.43
C PHE A 769 36.09 -2.75 1.09
N SER A 770 34.82 -3.17 1.12
CA SER A 770 33.99 -3.29 -0.09
C SER A 770 33.40 -1.94 -0.48
N SER A 771 33.68 -1.45 -1.69
CA SER A 771 33.09 -0.20 -2.21
C SER A 771 31.56 -0.23 -2.25
N ILE A 772 30.96 -1.42 -2.34
CA ILE A 772 29.52 -1.63 -2.49
C ILE A 772 28.83 -1.81 -1.13
N ASP A 773 29.46 -2.60 -0.24
CA ASP A 773 28.85 -3.04 1.02
C ASP A 773 29.50 -2.42 2.27
N LEU A 774 30.32 -1.37 2.13
CA LEU A 774 30.91 -0.66 3.27
C LEU A 774 29.86 -0.23 4.31
N TRP A 775 28.67 0.18 3.87
CA TRP A 775 27.55 0.58 4.72
C TRP A 775 26.92 -0.57 5.55
N LYS A 776 27.23 -1.82 5.20
CA LYS A 776 26.92 -3.04 5.98
C LYS A 776 28.06 -3.44 6.91
N GLY A 777 29.14 -2.66 6.93
CA GLY A 777 30.33 -2.95 7.72
C GLY A 777 31.31 -3.88 7.03
N CYS A 778 31.31 -4.01 5.70
CA CYS A 778 32.34 -4.78 4.98
C CYS A 778 33.68 -4.02 4.93
N ILE A 779 34.35 -3.95 6.08
CA ILE A 779 35.67 -3.35 6.30
C ILE A 779 36.46 -4.18 7.31
N ALA A 780 37.74 -4.41 7.01
CA ALA A 780 38.65 -5.26 7.79
C ALA A 780 40.10 -4.76 7.69
N VAL A 781 40.94 -5.20 8.62
CA VAL A 781 42.40 -5.12 8.50
C VAL A 781 42.91 -6.47 8.07
N VAL A 782 43.88 -6.48 7.15
CA VAL A 782 44.48 -7.68 6.58
C VAL A 782 45.35 -8.35 7.65
N PRO A 783 45.03 -9.58 8.07
CA PRO A 783 45.85 -10.34 9.02
C PRO A 783 47.09 -10.92 8.33
N GLU A 784 48.08 -11.37 9.11
CA GLU A 784 49.34 -11.95 8.60
C GLU A 784 49.13 -13.13 7.64
N GLU A 785 48.13 -13.97 7.89
CA GLU A 785 47.79 -15.13 7.05
C GLU A 785 47.32 -14.77 5.63
N PHE A 786 46.96 -13.51 5.38
CA PHE A 786 46.54 -12.99 4.08
C PHE A 786 47.56 -12.00 3.46
N ASP A 787 48.80 -11.96 3.95
CA ASP A 787 49.84 -11.14 3.32
C ASP A 787 50.08 -11.54 1.86
N GLY A 788 50.03 -10.57 0.95
CA GLY A 788 50.17 -10.77 -0.49
C GLY A 788 48.91 -11.30 -1.20
N ALA A 789 47.78 -11.43 -0.50
CA ALA A 789 46.53 -11.85 -1.12
C ALA A 789 45.95 -10.77 -2.05
N LEU A 790 45.22 -11.23 -3.07
CA LEU A 790 44.72 -10.41 -4.16
C LEU A 790 43.30 -9.91 -3.91
N ALA A 791 43.09 -8.63 -4.22
CA ALA A 791 41.78 -7.99 -4.23
C ALA A 791 41.51 -7.30 -5.57
N THR A 792 40.24 -7.17 -5.94
CA THR A 792 39.86 -6.42 -7.15
C THR A 792 39.71 -4.93 -6.83
N LYS A 793 39.58 -4.08 -7.86
CA LYS A 793 39.26 -2.65 -7.69
C LYS A 793 38.00 -2.35 -6.84
N GLU A 794 37.11 -3.32 -6.68
CA GLU A 794 35.90 -3.19 -5.85
C GLU A 794 36.22 -3.21 -4.35
N PHE A 795 37.42 -3.66 -3.99
CA PHE A 795 37.95 -3.72 -2.64
C PHE A 795 39.17 -2.81 -2.48
N PRO A 796 39.00 -1.49 -2.33
CA PRO A 796 40.10 -0.57 -2.09
C PRO A 796 40.94 -0.98 -0.88
N ILE A 797 42.26 -0.88 -1.03
CA ILE A 797 43.26 -1.21 -0.01
C ILE A 797 43.95 0.09 0.41
N TYR A 798 44.13 0.28 1.72
CA TYR A 798 44.78 1.44 2.31
C TYR A 798 45.82 0.99 3.34
N SER A 799 47.02 1.54 3.26
CA SER A 799 48.02 1.43 4.32
C SER A 799 47.78 2.50 5.37
N VAL A 800 47.96 2.16 6.65
CA VAL A 800 47.92 3.13 7.76
C VAL A 800 49.27 3.84 7.82
N ARG A 801 49.28 5.15 7.55
CA ARG A 801 50.51 5.96 7.53
C ARG A 801 50.78 6.68 8.85
N ASP A 802 49.74 6.92 9.63
CA ASP A 802 49.87 7.68 10.87
C ASP A 802 50.37 6.79 12.01
N ASP A 803 51.58 7.05 12.49
CA ASP A 803 52.18 6.32 13.61
C ASP A 803 51.37 6.45 14.91
N ARG A 804 50.49 7.45 15.03
CA ARG A 804 49.59 7.59 16.19
C ARG A 804 48.47 6.55 16.17
N LEU A 805 48.15 5.94 15.03
CA LEU A 805 46.94 5.13 14.85
C LEU A 805 47.25 3.63 14.68
N SER A 806 46.69 2.79 15.54
CA SER A 806 46.78 1.34 15.43
C SER A 806 45.78 0.81 14.39
N PRO A 807 46.20 -0.04 13.43
CA PRO A 807 45.26 -0.69 12.49
C PRO A 807 44.14 -1.45 13.21
N ALA A 808 44.46 -2.19 14.28
CA ALA A 808 43.48 -2.95 15.05
C ALA A 808 42.42 -2.05 15.70
N PHE A 809 42.83 -0.88 16.23
CA PHE A 809 41.91 0.11 16.77
C PHE A 809 41.03 0.69 15.67
N LEU A 810 41.63 1.07 14.53
CA LEU A 810 40.93 1.65 13.40
C LEU A 810 39.85 0.70 12.85
N GLN A 811 40.14 -0.60 12.76
CA GLN A 811 39.14 -1.60 12.36
C GLN A 811 37.90 -1.57 13.26
N ILE A 812 38.09 -1.55 14.58
CA ILE A 812 36.97 -1.50 15.53
C ILE A 812 36.25 -0.15 15.47
N LEU A 813 37.00 0.95 15.35
CA LEU A 813 36.46 2.30 15.25
C LEU A 813 35.51 2.42 14.06
N LEU A 814 35.97 2.07 12.85
CA LEU A 814 35.19 2.17 11.62
C LEU A 814 33.98 1.21 11.61
N ARG A 815 34.00 0.17 12.44
CA ARG A 815 32.87 -0.75 12.62
C ARG A 815 31.88 -0.34 13.71
N SER A 816 32.19 0.69 14.49
CA SER A 816 31.27 1.19 15.51
C SER A 816 29.98 1.74 14.88
N ARG A 817 28.89 1.76 15.66
CA ARG A 817 27.58 2.25 15.22
C ARG A 817 27.64 3.65 14.60
N TYR A 818 28.52 4.51 15.12
CA TYR A 818 28.69 5.87 14.60
C TYR A 818 29.24 5.88 13.16
N TYR A 819 30.35 5.18 12.91
CA TYR A 819 30.93 5.15 11.55
C TYR A 819 30.12 4.30 10.58
N GLN A 820 29.36 3.31 11.06
CA GLN A 820 28.34 2.65 10.24
C GLN A 820 27.26 3.62 9.75
N ARG A 821 26.81 4.57 10.59
CA ARG A 821 25.93 5.68 10.15
C ARG A 821 26.66 6.59 9.16
N ALA A 822 27.94 6.90 9.42
CA ALA A 822 28.77 7.72 8.52
C ALA A 822 28.88 7.12 7.12
N PHE A 823 29.18 5.81 7.03
CA PHE A 823 29.27 5.10 5.76
C PHE A 823 27.95 5.11 5.01
N ARG A 824 26.82 4.85 5.70
CA ARG A 824 25.49 4.97 5.08
C ARG A 824 25.24 6.37 4.52
N ALA A 825 25.71 7.41 5.21
CA ALA A 825 25.55 8.81 4.81
C ALA A 825 26.36 9.14 3.55
N ILE A 826 27.62 8.68 3.46
CA ILE A 826 28.49 9.00 2.32
C ILE A 826 28.24 8.11 1.09
N THR A 827 27.78 6.86 1.26
CA THR A 827 27.47 5.96 0.14
C THR A 827 26.42 6.58 -0.78
N THR A 828 26.63 6.52 -2.10
CA THR A 828 25.69 7.02 -3.12
C THR A 828 24.96 5.85 -3.79
N GLY A 829 23.84 6.12 -4.47
CA GLY A 829 23.09 5.12 -5.22
C GLY A 829 22.11 4.27 -4.40
N HIS A 830 21.56 3.23 -5.03
CA HIS A 830 20.48 2.39 -4.49
C HIS A 830 20.68 0.90 -4.83
N SER A 831 20.20 0.01 -3.95
CA SER A 831 20.35 -1.46 -4.07
C SER A 831 21.79 -1.89 -4.43
N ASN A 832 21.94 -2.76 -5.45
CA ASN A 832 23.21 -3.29 -5.98
C ASN A 832 24.06 -2.26 -6.73
N ARG A 833 23.56 -1.02 -6.89
CA ARG A 833 24.32 0.11 -7.45
C ARG A 833 24.81 1.09 -6.37
N ARG A 834 24.70 0.71 -5.09
CA ARG A 834 25.29 1.47 -3.98
C ARG A 834 26.81 1.44 -4.10
N ARG A 835 27.44 2.61 -3.98
CA ARG A 835 28.89 2.72 -3.99
C ARG A 835 29.37 3.89 -3.12
N THR A 836 30.39 3.62 -2.33
CA THR A 836 31.16 4.66 -1.65
C THR A 836 32.23 5.15 -2.61
N GLN A 837 32.25 6.46 -2.87
CA GLN A 837 33.30 7.06 -3.68
C GLN A 837 34.57 7.21 -2.84
N VAL A 838 35.74 7.05 -3.47
CA VAL A 838 37.03 7.18 -2.79
C VAL A 838 37.19 8.55 -2.10
N PRO A 839 36.93 9.69 -2.76
CA PRO A 839 37.04 11.00 -2.11
C PRO A 839 36.12 11.14 -0.89
N ASP A 840 34.90 10.62 -0.96
CA ASP A 840 33.94 10.64 0.16
C ASP A 840 34.45 9.84 1.37
N PHE A 841 35.13 8.72 1.12
CA PHE A 841 35.76 7.91 2.17
C PHE A 841 36.97 8.63 2.77
N GLU A 842 37.83 9.19 1.94
CA GLU A 842 39.04 9.90 2.37
C GLU A 842 38.70 11.19 3.14
N ASP A 843 37.63 11.89 2.78
CA ASP A 843 37.13 13.09 3.48
C ASP A 843 36.37 12.79 4.77
N LEU A 844 36.15 11.51 5.11
CA LEU A 844 35.53 11.15 6.37
C LEU A 844 36.50 11.44 7.53
N GLU A 845 36.04 12.24 8.49
CA GLU A 845 36.81 12.52 9.70
C GLU A 845 36.64 11.40 10.72
N ILE A 846 37.75 10.92 11.26
CA ILE A 846 37.80 10.01 12.40
C ILE A 846 38.29 10.74 13.65
N VAL A 847 37.88 10.21 14.80
CA VAL A 847 38.27 10.70 16.12
C VAL A 847 38.89 9.54 16.90
N PHE A 848 40.09 9.73 17.44
CA PHE A 848 40.85 8.68 18.12
C PHE A 848 41.81 9.24 19.18
N PRO A 849 42.16 8.49 20.23
CA PRO A 849 43.20 8.88 21.18
C PRO A 849 44.58 8.72 20.55
N VAL A 850 45.49 9.68 20.75
CA VAL A 850 46.84 9.63 20.15
C VAL A 850 47.76 8.57 20.77
N ASP A 851 47.47 8.15 22.00
CA ASP A 851 48.23 7.11 22.68
C ASP A 851 47.77 5.71 22.24
N ARG A 852 48.69 4.93 21.67
CA ARG A 852 48.44 3.54 21.26
C ARG A 852 48.15 2.63 22.46
N GLY A 853 48.70 2.93 23.64
CA GLY A 853 48.40 2.18 24.86
C GLY A 853 46.92 2.30 25.23
N GLU A 854 46.39 3.53 25.22
CA GLU A 854 44.97 3.80 25.38
C GLU A 854 44.11 3.12 24.31
N GLN A 855 44.51 3.19 23.03
CA GLN A 855 43.80 2.51 21.95
C GLN A 855 43.68 1.00 22.19
N SER A 856 44.78 0.32 22.53
CA SER A 856 44.77 -1.11 22.84
C SER A 856 43.87 -1.44 24.04
N ARG A 857 43.89 -0.61 25.09
CA ARG A 857 43.01 -0.78 26.25
C ARG A 857 41.53 -0.66 25.90
N LEU A 858 41.16 0.27 25.00
CA LEU A 858 39.76 0.49 24.61
C LEU A 858 39.15 -0.66 23.79
N ILE A 859 39.98 -1.43 23.10
CA ILE A 859 39.53 -2.53 22.23
C ILE A 859 39.81 -3.92 22.81
N ALA A 860 40.53 -4.03 23.92
CA ALA A 860 40.97 -5.29 24.52
C ALA A 860 39.80 -6.28 24.70
N ASP A 861 38.75 -5.88 25.41
CA ASP A 861 37.57 -6.73 25.66
C ASP A 861 36.87 -7.17 24.37
N ILE A 862 36.86 -6.30 23.34
CA ILE A 862 36.25 -6.59 22.04
C ILE A 862 37.08 -7.61 21.26
N ILE A 863 38.41 -7.46 21.27
CA ILE A 863 39.34 -8.41 20.64
C ILE A 863 39.25 -9.76 21.34
N ASP A 864 39.27 -9.80 22.67
CA ASP A 864 39.18 -11.02 23.46
C ASP A 864 37.85 -11.74 23.20
N ALA A 865 36.74 -11.03 23.21
CA ALA A 865 35.42 -11.60 22.90
C ALA A 865 35.35 -12.16 21.47
N ARG A 866 35.94 -11.47 20.48
CA ARG A 866 36.02 -11.95 19.10
C ARG A 866 36.92 -13.19 18.98
N GLY A 867 38.03 -13.23 19.71
CA GLY A 867 38.90 -14.39 19.79
C GLY A 867 38.17 -15.62 20.34
N GLN A 868 37.43 -15.45 21.44
CA GLN A 868 36.59 -16.50 22.03
C GLN A 868 35.49 -16.98 21.08
N GLN A 869 34.84 -16.05 20.36
CA GLN A 869 33.83 -16.39 19.36
C GLN A 869 34.43 -17.26 18.24
N ARG A 870 35.55 -16.83 17.64
CA ARG A 870 36.25 -17.59 16.59
C ARG A 870 36.67 -18.97 17.09
N HIS A 871 37.24 -19.05 18.29
CA HIS A 871 37.64 -20.33 18.88
C HIS A 871 36.44 -21.27 19.10
N SER A 872 35.30 -20.72 19.53
CA SER A 872 34.06 -21.48 19.72
C SER A 872 33.49 -21.96 18.39
N GLU A 873 33.49 -21.12 17.34
CA GLU A 873 33.06 -21.49 15.98
C GLU A 873 33.96 -22.59 15.38
N THR A 874 35.29 -22.46 15.52
CA THR A 874 36.24 -23.50 15.09
C THR A 874 36.00 -24.80 15.85
N THR A 875 35.82 -24.74 17.17
CA THR A 875 35.58 -25.92 18.01
C THR A 875 34.29 -26.62 17.59
N LEU A 876 33.20 -25.87 17.40
CA LEU A 876 31.93 -26.40 16.93
C LEU A 876 32.08 -27.09 15.56
N ARG A 877 32.76 -26.43 14.61
CA ARG A 877 33.00 -26.97 13.26
C ARG A 877 33.81 -28.27 13.34
N THR A 878 34.91 -28.29 14.08
CA THR A 878 35.72 -29.50 14.27
C THR A 878 34.95 -30.61 14.98
N SER A 879 34.13 -30.28 15.98
CA SER A 879 33.28 -31.26 16.68
C SER A 879 32.19 -31.84 15.76
N LEU A 880 31.55 -31.02 14.93
CA LEU A 880 30.58 -31.48 13.93
C LEU A 880 31.24 -32.38 12.88
N LEU A 881 32.44 -32.02 12.40
CA LEU A 881 33.20 -32.86 11.47
C LEU A 881 33.55 -34.21 12.09
N ARG A 882 34.06 -34.22 13.33
CA ARG A 882 34.31 -35.47 14.07
C ARG A 882 33.05 -36.32 14.26
N PHE A 883 31.92 -35.69 14.54
CA PHE A 883 30.64 -36.40 14.68
C PHE A 883 30.16 -36.98 13.35
N ASN A 884 30.28 -36.22 12.25
CA ASN A 884 29.93 -36.69 10.91
C ASN A 884 30.82 -37.87 10.49
N ASP A 885 32.12 -37.79 10.74
CA ASP A 885 33.07 -38.88 10.46
C ASP A 885 32.72 -40.17 11.22
N MET A 886 32.19 -40.08 12.46
CA MET A 886 31.67 -41.24 13.17
C MET A 886 30.44 -41.88 12.50
N ILE A 887 29.68 -41.13 11.70
CA ILE A 887 28.46 -41.60 11.03
C ILE A 887 28.79 -42.28 9.70
N ASP A 888 29.62 -41.65 8.86
CA ASP A 888 29.84 -42.11 7.48
C ASP A 888 31.28 -42.52 7.14
N GLY A 889 32.24 -42.31 8.06
CA GLY A 889 33.64 -42.70 7.91
C GLY A 889 34.39 -41.98 6.78
N ARG A 890 33.88 -40.85 6.30
CA ARG A 890 34.44 -40.11 5.15
C ARG A 890 35.57 -39.14 5.52
N GLY A 891 36.02 -39.11 6.78
CA GLY A 891 37.10 -38.24 7.23
C GLY A 891 36.70 -36.76 7.28
N GLU A 892 37.65 -35.86 6.99
CA GLU A 892 37.46 -34.40 7.02
C GLU A 892 36.66 -33.84 5.81
N GLU A 893 35.83 -34.67 5.16
CA GLU A 893 35.06 -34.26 3.98
C GLU A 893 33.97 -33.27 4.39
N GLU A 894 34.24 -31.96 4.21
CA GLU A 894 33.27 -30.90 4.48
C GLU A 894 32.15 -30.91 3.44
N LEU A 895 30.90 -31.08 3.90
CA LEU A 895 29.76 -30.68 3.10
C LEU A 895 29.84 -29.17 2.83
N PRO A 896 29.56 -28.70 1.60
CA PRO A 896 29.59 -27.28 1.29
C PRO A 896 28.69 -26.54 2.27
N ALA A 897 29.24 -25.50 2.91
CA ALA A 897 28.50 -24.70 3.87
C ALA A 897 27.17 -24.26 3.26
N VAL A 898 26.06 -24.63 3.90
CA VAL A 898 24.75 -24.04 3.60
C VAL A 898 24.91 -22.56 3.87
N ASP A 899 24.86 -21.77 2.81
CA ASP A 899 25.09 -20.34 2.87
C ASP A 899 23.97 -19.69 3.69
N THR A 900 24.21 -19.49 5.00
CA THR A 900 23.28 -18.77 5.88
C THR A 900 23.19 -17.28 5.54
N SER A 901 23.90 -16.79 4.51
CA SER A 901 23.66 -15.46 3.94
C SER A 901 22.49 -15.42 2.95
N THR A 902 21.71 -16.51 2.83
CA THR A 902 20.42 -16.51 2.15
C THR A 902 19.37 -15.70 2.91
N ASP A 903 19.37 -14.38 2.69
CA ASP A 903 18.12 -13.62 2.52
C ASP A 903 17.63 -13.80 1.06
N GLU A 904 17.58 -15.05 0.60
CA GLU A 904 16.73 -15.49 -0.50
C GLU A 904 15.72 -16.48 0.10
N ILE A 905 14.81 -15.93 0.91
CA ILE A 905 13.50 -16.54 1.16
C ILE A 905 12.46 -15.43 0.97
N ASP A 906 11.82 -15.50 -0.20
CA ASP A 906 10.55 -14.90 -0.68
C ASP A 906 10.25 -13.40 -0.48
#